data_AF-A0A7C5D1M0-F1
#
_entry.id   AF-A0A7C5D1M0-F1
#
_cell.length_a   1.000
_cell.length_b   1.000
_cell.length_c   1.000
_cell.angle_alpha   90.00
_cell.angle_beta   90.00
_cell.angle_gamma   90.00
#
_symmetry.space_group_name_H-M   'P 1'
#
loop_
_entity.id
_entity.type
_entity.pdbx_description
1 polymer ?
#
loop_
_entity_poly.entity_id
_entity_poly.type
_entity_poly.pdbx_seq_one_letter_code
_entity_poly.pdbx_strand_id
1 'polypeptide(L)'
;MMSPERRLFSLFNWAWKRFLPERDWWRSFLLNPALWLVAILFVLITVVHYQAVIYPVSLVDFLAKLGLSPRTLERVLYLIPIILASFLFRGWEGLGVALAAVICMLPAAVIDTETAFGALLEVGAVALVGCLVALGVGWFRKEYQQRARLVALNYISNVVSQSLELEEILESSINSILEVMDVDAVMIFLLDKETRELRLRAHRGVSSAFVAGVDKLKVGEGLNGMVALTGMPAVIRDASRDPRVTKSAVRREGLHSQVIVPIKSKGKVLGTLSVAMRRQRKFLPEEVELLVAIGGQIGMAVENANLYDEQRKFIERLQTSEERFRQIFENAHDAIWVHDMDGNIISANAAAARLTGYDVDTLLRMNVKSFLTDEGLSLAREIRKKLLNNEPVVQPYEQKLVTKTGTEAILKLTTNLITRDGTPVGFQHVARDVTREKRLQESLRYYLGQITKAQEEERKRIARELHDETIQALVVLTRRIDEIVAGDRGISEYKKILLENLREQIESIIQDVRRLSQDLRPPALDTLGLIPALEGLAADIEKHSGININVKVCGTVRRFPSEVELILFRIVQEALRNVWRHSGATSAEVVVEFDTGETRVTVRDNGRGFDVPDMVGDLLKEGRMGLAGMQERIQLLNGTLSIESQRGRGTTITVRAPL
;
A
#
# COMPACT_ATOMS: atom_id res chain seq x y z
N MET A 1 55.54 17.67 23.15
CA MET A 1 55.62 17.05 24.50
C MET A 1 56.14 18.10 25.47
N MET A 2 55.36 18.49 26.50
CA MET A 2 55.83 19.43 27.53
C MET A 2 56.70 18.71 28.57
N SER A 3 57.78 19.37 29.05
CA SER A 3 58.70 18.82 30.04
C SER A 3 58.03 18.53 31.39
N PRO A 4 58.52 17.54 32.17
CA PRO A 4 57.94 17.13 33.45
C PRO A 4 57.78 18.29 34.46
N GLU A 5 58.74 19.22 34.47
CA GLU A 5 58.73 20.40 35.36
C GLU A 5 57.59 21.37 35.03
N ARG A 6 57.26 21.58 33.75
CA ARG A 6 56.13 22.42 33.35
C ARG A 6 54.78 21.77 33.66
N ARG A 7 54.70 20.44 33.69
CA ARG A 7 53.48 19.73 34.15
C ARG A 7 53.27 19.92 35.66
N LEU A 8 54.31 19.77 36.46
CA LEU A 8 54.27 20.04 37.90
C LEU A 8 53.91 21.50 38.20
N PHE A 9 54.51 22.46 37.49
CA PHE A 9 54.17 23.88 37.66
C PHE A 9 52.74 24.20 37.19
N SER A 10 52.24 23.53 36.15
CA SER A 10 50.85 23.69 35.70
C SER A 10 49.83 23.05 36.65
N LEU A 11 50.16 21.90 37.26
CA LEU A 11 49.37 21.25 38.30
C LEU A 11 49.36 22.10 39.57
N PHE A 12 50.50 22.68 39.93
CA PHE A 12 50.62 23.60 41.05
C PHE A 12 49.83 24.88 40.80
N ASN A 13 49.90 25.48 39.60
CA ASN A 13 49.18 26.71 39.27
C ASN A 13 47.66 26.48 39.03
N TRP A 14 47.27 25.27 38.58
CA TRP A 14 45.87 24.83 38.49
C TRP A 14 45.27 24.57 39.88
N ALA A 15 46.03 23.93 40.79
CA ALA A 15 45.68 23.85 42.20
C ALA A 15 45.66 25.25 42.83
N TRP A 16 46.64 26.10 42.56
CA TRP A 16 46.71 27.46 43.11
C TRP A 16 45.49 28.32 42.70
N LYS A 17 45.04 28.23 41.43
CA LYS A 17 43.84 28.93 40.95
C LYS A 17 42.51 28.31 41.37
N ARG A 18 42.46 27.01 41.65
CA ARG A 18 41.24 26.33 42.10
C ARG A 18 40.98 26.54 43.60
N PHE A 19 42.01 26.94 44.36
CA PHE A 19 41.95 27.07 45.81
C PHE A 19 42.03 28.52 46.31
N LEU A 20 42.34 29.50 45.45
CA LEU A 20 42.21 30.93 45.79
C LEU A 20 40.81 31.44 45.43
N PRO A 21 40.01 31.85 46.42
CA PRO A 21 38.68 32.41 46.17
C PRO A 21 38.72 33.76 45.42
N GLU A 22 37.61 34.13 44.76
CA GLU A 22 37.49 35.29 43.84
C GLU A 22 38.02 36.60 44.45
N ARG A 23 38.45 37.57 43.61
CA ARG A 23 39.15 38.81 44.02
C ARG A 23 38.45 39.64 45.11
N ASP A 24 37.16 39.41 45.38
CA ASP A 24 36.35 40.06 46.42
C ASP A 24 35.74 39.10 47.48
N TRP A 25 36.16 37.83 47.53
CA TRP A 25 35.57 36.81 48.43
C TRP A 25 35.60 37.21 49.91
N TRP A 26 36.66 37.89 50.35
CA TRP A 26 36.81 38.36 51.72
C TRP A 26 35.68 39.31 52.12
N ARG A 27 35.14 40.11 51.20
CA ARG A 27 34.00 41.01 51.49
C ARG A 27 32.73 40.22 51.76
N SER A 28 32.39 39.26 50.90
CA SER A 28 31.22 38.39 51.10
C SER A 28 31.38 37.49 52.33
N PHE A 29 32.60 37.08 52.64
CA PHE A 29 32.93 36.29 53.81
C PHE A 29 32.78 37.10 55.10
N LEU A 30 33.34 38.32 55.17
CA LEU A 30 33.22 39.23 56.31
C LEU A 30 31.80 39.77 56.52
N LEU A 31 30.98 39.83 55.47
CA LEU A 31 29.58 40.23 55.56
C LEU A 31 28.64 39.09 56.01
N ASN A 32 29.15 37.87 56.19
CA ASN A 32 28.33 36.73 56.61
C ASN A 32 28.09 36.77 58.13
N PRO A 33 26.83 36.93 58.62
CA PRO A 33 26.54 36.99 60.05
C PRO A 33 26.92 35.70 60.81
N ALA A 34 26.92 34.55 60.12
CA ALA A 34 27.35 33.27 60.69
C ALA A 34 28.84 33.27 61.06
N LEU A 35 29.68 33.99 60.31
CA LEU A 35 31.11 34.13 60.59
C LEU A 35 31.35 34.83 61.92
N TRP A 36 30.66 35.94 62.14
CA TRP A 36 30.77 36.70 63.38
C TRP A 36 30.27 35.92 64.58
N LEU A 37 29.23 35.11 64.43
CA LEU A 37 28.76 34.23 65.50
C LEU A 37 29.80 33.16 65.87
N VAL A 38 30.42 32.52 64.88
CA VAL A 38 31.53 31.58 65.11
C VAL A 38 32.73 32.29 65.74
N ALA A 39 33.08 33.48 65.26
CA ALA A 39 34.19 34.27 65.80
C ALA A 39 33.97 34.72 67.24
N ILE A 40 32.77 35.23 67.59
CA ILE A 40 32.40 35.62 68.96
C ILE A 40 32.49 34.42 69.90
N LEU A 41 31.94 33.29 69.49
CA LEU A 41 31.98 32.06 70.29
C LEU A 41 33.42 31.58 70.50
N PHE A 42 34.23 31.64 69.44
CA PHE A 42 35.64 31.28 69.49
C PHE A 42 36.44 32.19 70.44
N VAL A 43 36.21 33.51 70.39
CA VAL A 43 36.83 34.48 71.30
C VAL A 43 36.38 34.26 72.75
N LEU A 44 35.08 34.04 73.00
CA LEU A 44 34.56 33.79 74.34
C LEU A 44 35.20 32.56 74.99
N ILE A 45 35.31 31.46 74.22
CA ILE A 45 35.97 30.24 74.68
C ILE A 45 37.46 30.48 74.92
N THR A 46 38.11 31.29 74.08
CA THR A 46 39.53 31.65 74.26
C THR A 46 39.76 32.48 75.53
N VAL A 47 38.86 33.41 75.85
CA VAL A 47 38.93 34.20 77.09
C VAL A 47 38.77 33.29 78.31
N VAL A 48 37.78 32.40 78.30
CA VAL A 48 37.57 31.42 79.39
C VAL A 48 38.79 30.51 79.55
N HIS A 49 39.44 30.12 78.45
CA HIS A 49 40.62 29.24 78.48
C HIS A 49 41.87 29.85 79.14
N TYR A 50 42.03 31.17 79.08
CA TYR A 50 43.19 31.87 79.66
C TYR A 50 42.90 32.52 81.02
N GLN A 51 41.62 32.64 81.41
CA GLN A 51 41.24 33.14 82.74
C GLN A 51 41.01 31.97 83.70
N ALA A 52 41.47 32.09 84.94
CA ALA A 52 41.21 31.11 86.00
C ALA A 52 39.74 31.21 86.45
N VAL A 53 38.82 30.70 85.63
CA VAL A 53 37.40 30.68 85.93
C VAL A 53 37.12 29.65 87.03
N ILE A 54 36.46 30.09 88.10
CA ILE A 54 36.04 29.20 89.18
C ILE A 54 34.77 28.48 88.73
N TYR A 55 34.88 27.18 88.51
CA TYR A 55 33.75 26.34 88.16
C TYR A 55 32.91 25.99 89.41
N PRO A 56 31.58 25.84 89.28
CA PRO A 56 30.74 25.36 90.37
C PRO A 56 31.22 24.01 90.88
N VAL A 57 31.23 23.81 92.20
CA VAL A 57 31.70 22.56 92.85
C VAL A 57 31.00 21.32 92.28
N SER A 58 29.70 21.43 91.97
CA SER A 58 28.93 20.36 91.34
C SER A 58 29.44 19.94 89.96
N LEU A 59 29.97 20.89 89.18
CA LEU A 59 30.55 20.63 87.86
C LEU A 59 31.96 20.04 87.99
N VAL A 60 32.76 20.53 88.94
CA VAL A 60 34.10 19.98 89.22
C VAL A 60 34.00 18.53 89.68
N ASP A 61 33.08 18.21 90.60
CA ASP A 61 32.84 16.85 91.07
C ASP A 61 32.34 15.94 89.95
N PHE A 62 31.50 16.46 89.05
CA PHE A 62 31.03 15.73 87.88
C PHE A 62 32.17 15.42 86.89
N LEU A 63 33.02 16.40 86.59
CA LEU A 63 34.19 16.21 85.71
C LEU A 63 35.20 15.25 86.32
N ALA A 64 35.43 15.33 87.63
CA ALA A 64 36.30 14.40 88.36
C ALA A 64 35.80 12.96 88.27
N LYS A 65 34.48 12.71 88.35
CA LYS A 65 33.88 11.37 88.11
C LYS A 65 34.10 10.84 86.70
N LEU A 66 34.32 11.72 85.72
CA LEU A 66 34.65 11.39 84.34
C LEU A 66 36.16 11.31 84.08
N GLY A 67 36.99 11.55 85.11
CA GLY A 67 38.45 11.60 84.98
C GLY A 67 38.97 12.81 84.21
N LEU A 68 38.16 13.88 84.06
CA LEU A 68 38.50 15.08 83.31
C LEU A 68 38.88 16.23 84.24
N SER A 69 39.92 16.98 83.88
CA SER A 69 40.24 18.22 84.58
C SER A 69 39.38 19.38 84.05
N PRO A 70 39.13 20.42 84.86
CA PRO A 70 38.46 21.64 84.38
C PRO A 70 39.14 22.26 83.14
N ARG A 71 40.47 22.16 83.05
CA ARG A 71 41.23 22.63 81.87
C ARG A 71 41.04 21.75 80.63
N THR A 72 40.79 20.46 80.83
CA THR A 72 40.41 19.54 79.74
C THR A 72 39.06 19.96 79.16
N LEU A 73 38.11 20.36 80.01
CA LEU A 73 36.80 20.87 79.57
C LEU A 73 36.95 22.12 78.69
N GLU A 74 37.77 23.09 79.11
CA GLU A 74 38.03 24.31 78.33
C GLU A 74 38.56 24.02 76.92
N ARG A 75 39.47 23.05 76.78
CA ARG A 75 40.00 22.62 75.48
C ARG A 75 38.92 21.95 74.63
N VAL A 76 38.09 21.10 75.23
CA VAL A 76 36.96 20.44 74.55
C VAL A 76 35.93 21.46 74.05
N LEU A 77 35.73 22.59 74.73
CA LEU A 77 34.79 23.63 74.31
C LEU A 77 35.10 24.20 72.91
N TYR A 78 36.36 24.21 72.47
CA TYR A 78 36.71 24.63 71.12
C TYR A 78 36.19 23.71 70.02
N LEU A 79 35.73 22.49 70.32
CA LEU A 79 35.00 21.67 69.35
C LEU A 79 33.70 22.35 68.91
N ILE A 80 33.06 23.16 69.75
CA ILE A 80 31.78 23.82 69.45
C ILE A 80 31.91 24.77 68.24
N PRO A 81 32.83 25.76 68.22
CA PRO A 81 33.01 26.62 67.04
C PRO A 81 33.52 25.84 65.81
N ILE A 82 34.29 24.76 65.98
CA ILE A 82 34.75 23.91 64.86
C ILE A 82 33.57 23.19 64.20
N ILE A 83 32.70 22.57 65.00
CA ILE A 83 31.49 21.88 64.53
C ILE A 83 30.56 22.89 63.86
N LEU A 84 30.33 24.03 64.52
CA LEU A 84 29.45 25.07 64.01
C LEU A 84 29.96 25.66 62.69
N ALA A 85 31.26 25.91 62.56
CA ALA A 85 31.89 26.34 61.32
C ALA A 85 31.75 25.27 60.21
N SER A 86 31.93 24.00 60.56
CA SER A 86 31.78 22.87 59.63
C SER A 86 30.34 22.73 59.11
N PHE A 87 29.34 23.12 59.91
CA PHE A 87 27.94 23.16 59.49
C PHE A 87 27.58 24.43 58.71
N LEU A 88 28.05 25.60 59.13
CA LEU A 88 27.63 26.88 58.53
C LEU A 88 28.36 27.19 57.23
N PHE A 89 29.61 26.73 57.07
CA PHE A 89 30.41 27.00 55.87
C PHE A 89 30.47 25.78 54.94
N ARG A 90 30.82 26.01 53.67
CA ARG A 90 30.68 25.02 52.57
C ARG A 90 32.02 24.43 52.10
N GLY A 91 33.12 24.72 52.77
CA GLY A 91 34.46 24.32 52.36
C GLY A 91 35.38 23.96 53.53
N TRP A 92 36.64 24.42 53.46
CA TRP A 92 37.72 24.08 54.39
C TRP A 92 37.70 24.94 55.66
N GLU A 93 36.69 25.79 55.84
CA GLU A 93 36.64 26.76 56.93
C GLU A 93 36.53 26.09 58.30
N GLY A 94 35.82 24.95 58.40
CA GLY A 94 35.81 24.13 59.61
C GLY A 94 37.20 23.59 59.99
N LEU A 95 38.00 23.21 58.98
CA LEU A 95 39.40 22.80 59.17
C LEU A 95 40.28 24.00 59.56
N GLY A 96 40.00 25.18 58.99
CA GLY A 96 40.66 26.44 59.34
C GLY A 96 40.39 26.87 60.79
N VAL A 97 39.15 26.72 61.27
CA VAL A 97 38.78 26.99 62.67
C VAL A 97 39.41 25.96 63.61
N ALA A 98 39.53 24.69 63.19
CA ALA A 98 40.26 23.67 63.96
C ALA A 98 41.75 24.00 64.09
N LEU A 99 42.39 24.46 63.02
CA LEU A 99 43.78 24.92 63.06
C LEU A 99 43.95 26.15 63.97
N ALA A 100 43.03 27.12 63.90
CA ALA A 100 43.04 28.28 64.77
C ALA A 100 42.89 27.89 66.26
N ALA A 101 42.02 26.92 66.57
CA ALA A 101 41.85 26.41 67.94
C ALA A 101 43.16 25.85 68.51
N VAL A 102 43.90 25.08 67.71
CA VAL A 102 45.20 24.52 68.09
C VAL A 102 46.22 25.63 68.35
N ILE A 103 46.27 26.66 67.50
CA ILE A 103 47.17 27.82 67.67
C ILE A 103 46.85 28.56 68.98
N CYS A 104 45.58 28.69 69.34
CA CYS A 104 45.16 29.36 70.58
C CYS A 104 45.44 28.55 71.85
N MET A 105 45.35 27.21 71.79
CA MET A 105 45.58 26.34 72.96
C MET A 105 47.06 26.04 73.24
N LEU A 106 47.89 25.99 72.18
CA LEU A 106 49.30 25.58 72.27
C LEU A 106 50.13 26.40 73.28
N PRO A 107 50.04 27.74 73.32
CA PRO A 107 50.85 28.54 74.27
C PRO A 107 50.54 28.20 75.73
N ALA A 108 49.26 28.10 76.11
CA ALA A 108 48.85 27.73 77.46
C ALA A 108 49.27 26.30 77.85
N ALA A 109 49.31 25.37 76.88
CA ALA A 109 49.74 23.99 77.11
C ALA A 109 51.25 23.84 77.34
N VAL A 110 52.07 24.74 76.77
CA VAL A 110 53.54 24.68 76.86
C VAL A 110 54.08 25.46 78.08
N ILE A 111 53.39 26.52 78.51
CA ILE A 111 53.86 27.38 79.62
C ILE A 111 53.66 26.71 81.00
N ASP A 112 52.68 25.81 81.15
CA ASP A 112 52.42 25.14 82.42
C ASP A 112 53.26 23.84 82.56
N THR A 113 54.44 23.95 83.16
CA THR A 113 55.47 22.90 83.16
C THR A 113 55.13 21.66 83.98
N GLU A 114 54.18 21.71 84.91
CA GLU A 114 53.83 20.56 85.77
C GLU A 114 52.97 19.50 85.06
N THR A 115 52.30 19.87 83.95
CA THR A 115 51.35 18.98 83.24
C THR A 115 51.47 19.04 81.70
N ALA A 116 52.55 19.62 81.18
CA ALA A 116 52.74 19.93 79.75
C ALA A 116 52.50 18.75 78.79
N PHE A 117 52.93 17.53 79.15
CA PHE A 117 52.72 16.35 78.28
C PHE A 117 51.24 15.96 78.16
N GLY A 118 50.50 15.94 79.28
CA GLY A 118 49.06 15.67 79.26
C GLY A 118 48.29 16.76 78.50
N ALA A 119 48.71 18.01 78.67
CA ALA A 119 48.12 19.14 77.97
C ALA A 119 48.29 19.08 76.44
N LEU A 120 49.48 18.71 75.96
CA LEU A 120 49.74 18.55 74.52
C LEU A 120 48.96 17.37 73.93
N LEU A 121 48.79 16.27 74.66
CA LEU A 121 47.96 15.15 74.23
C LEU A 121 46.49 15.54 74.10
N GLU A 122 45.95 16.33 75.04
CA GLU A 122 44.58 16.82 74.97
C GLU A 122 44.36 17.78 73.78
N VAL A 123 45.30 18.69 73.52
CA VAL A 123 45.23 19.59 72.35
C VAL A 123 45.29 18.78 71.05
N GLY A 124 46.16 17.77 70.98
CA GLY A 124 46.24 16.84 69.84
C GLY A 124 44.94 16.04 69.64
N ALA A 125 44.30 15.59 70.72
CA ALA A 125 43.02 14.88 70.67
C ALA A 125 41.89 15.79 70.18
N VAL A 126 41.79 17.02 70.67
CA VAL A 126 40.79 18.00 70.21
C VAL A 126 41.00 18.37 68.74
N ALA A 127 42.25 18.53 68.30
CA ALA A 127 42.59 18.77 66.90
C ALA A 127 42.14 17.61 66.00
N LEU A 128 42.45 16.38 66.41
CA LEU A 128 42.09 15.16 65.67
C LEU A 128 40.57 15.01 65.56
N VAL A 129 39.85 15.14 66.68
CA VAL A 129 38.39 15.06 66.72
C VAL A 129 37.76 16.18 65.90
N GLY A 130 38.26 17.42 66.01
CA GLY A 130 37.79 18.56 65.24
C GLY A 130 37.93 18.35 63.73
N CYS A 131 39.08 17.86 63.28
CA CYS A 131 39.31 17.50 61.87
C CYS A 131 38.39 16.36 61.40
N LEU A 132 38.21 15.31 62.20
CA LEU A 132 37.32 14.19 61.87
C LEU A 132 35.87 14.64 61.73
N VAL A 133 35.38 15.50 62.63
CA VAL A 133 34.01 16.04 62.55
C VAL A 133 33.85 16.97 61.36
N ALA A 134 34.82 17.84 61.08
CA ALA A 134 34.78 18.72 59.91
C ALA A 134 34.71 17.93 58.59
N LEU A 135 35.52 16.87 58.47
CA LEU A 135 35.51 15.97 57.33
C LEU A 135 34.20 15.15 57.25
N GLY A 136 33.73 14.64 58.39
CA GLY A 136 32.50 13.85 58.49
C GLY A 136 31.25 14.64 58.07
N VAL A 137 31.09 15.86 58.56
CA VAL A 137 29.96 16.74 58.20
C VAL A 137 30.00 17.08 56.71
N GLY A 138 31.18 17.34 56.15
CA GLY A 138 31.36 17.57 54.72
C GLY A 138 30.98 16.36 53.86
N TRP A 139 31.33 15.15 54.30
CA TRP A 139 30.96 13.90 53.64
C TRP A 139 29.45 13.63 53.70
N PHE A 140 28.83 13.72 54.89
CA PHE A 140 27.40 13.51 55.07
C PHE A 140 26.55 14.46 54.22
N ARG A 141 26.97 15.72 54.08
CA ARG A 141 26.26 16.70 53.24
C ARG A 141 26.29 16.30 51.76
N LYS A 142 27.45 15.88 51.25
CA LYS A 142 27.60 15.42 49.86
C LYS A 142 26.74 14.18 49.60
N GLU A 143 26.78 13.21 50.50
CA GLU A 143 25.98 11.99 50.43
C GLU A 143 24.47 12.31 50.44
N TYR A 144 24.02 13.20 51.33
CA TYR A 144 22.62 13.60 51.40
C TYR A 144 22.15 14.28 50.11
N GLN A 145 22.97 15.17 49.54
CA GLN A 145 22.67 15.84 48.26
C GLN A 145 22.63 14.85 47.09
N GLN A 146 23.54 13.88 47.04
CA GLN A 146 23.53 12.83 46.02
C GLN A 146 22.27 11.94 46.13
N ARG A 147 21.87 11.56 47.35
CA ARG A 147 20.65 10.80 47.57
C ARG A 147 19.40 11.57 47.16
N ALA A 148 19.26 12.82 47.59
CA ALA A 148 18.13 13.66 47.19
C ALA A 148 18.04 13.80 45.66
N ARG A 149 19.18 13.96 44.98
CA ARG A 149 19.26 13.99 43.51
C ARG A 149 18.80 12.68 42.87
N LEU A 150 19.22 11.53 43.39
CA LEU A 150 18.82 10.22 42.87
C LEU A 150 17.31 9.97 43.07
N VAL A 151 16.76 10.37 44.22
CA VAL A 151 15.32 10.26 44.48
C VAL A 151 14.51 11.11 43.50
N ALA A 152 14.91 12.36 43.30
CA ALA A 152 14.28 13.25 42.32
C ALA A 152 14.33 12.69 40.89
N LEU A 153 15.50 12.16 40.47
CA LEU A 153 15.67 11.59 39.15
C LEU A 153 14.83 10.31 38.96
N ASN A 154 14.80 9.43 39.95
CA ASN A 154 13.99 8.20 39.90
C ASN A 154 12.50 8.49 39.89
N TYR A 155 12.05 9.48 40.68
CA TYR A 155 10.66 9.93 40.67
C TYR A 155 10.24 10.41 39.28
N ILE A 156 11.00 11.31 38.67
CA ILE A 156 10.73 11.83 37.32
C ILE A 156 10.80 10.71 36.29
N SER A 157 11.83 9.85 36.36
CA SER A 157 11.98 8.70 35.46
C SER A 157 10.77 7.78 35.49
N ASN A 158 10.22 7.50 36.67
CA ASN A 158 9.06 6.63 36.81
C ASN A 158 7.79 7.27 36.26
N VAL A 159 7.51 8.53 36.59
CA VAL A 159 6.33 9.25 36.10
C VAL A 159 6.35 9.36 34.57
N VAL A 160 7.51 9.69 34.00
CA VAL A 160 7.69 9.89 32.56
C VAL A 160 7.66 8.58 31.76
N SER A 161 7.97 7.44 32.40
CA SER A 161 7.98 6.13 31.74
C SER A 161 6.63 5.39 31.81
N GLN A 162 5.62 5.93 32.49
CA GLN A 162 4.31 5.27 32.67
C GLN A 162 3.35 5.46 31.50
N SER A 163 3.55 6.50 30.70
CA SER A 163 2.72 6.76 29.51
C SER A 163 3.49 6.45 28.23
N LEU A 164 2.76 6.05 27.20
CA LEU A 164 3.24 5.91 25.83
C LEU A 164 2.72 7.05 24.94
N GLU A 165 1.90 7.94 25.48
CA GLU A 165 1.35 9.09 24.77
C GLU A 165 2.28 10.29 24.91
N LEU A 166 2.72 10.84 23.78
CA LEU A 166 3.72 11.90 23.76
C LEU A 166 3.29 13.13 24.56
N GLU A 167 2.04 13.59 24.37
CA GLU A 167 1.50 14.75 25.08
C GLU A 167 1.46 14.52 26.61
N GLU A 168 1.03 13.35 27.07
CA GLU A 168 0.99 13.01 28.49
C GLU A 168 2.39 12.92 29.11
N ILE A 169 3.35 12.34 28.38
CA ILE A 169 4.76 12.30 28.75
C ILE A 169 5.30 13.72 28.98
N LEU A 170 5.04 14.63 28.04
CA LEU A 170 5.55 16.00 28.10
C LEU A 170 4.91 16.80 29.23
N GLU A 171 3.59 16.71 29.41
CA GLU A 171 2.87 17.39 30.50
C GLU A 171 3.29 16.87 31.88
N SER A 172 3.38 15.55 32.03
CA SER A 172 3.83 14.92 33.28
C SER A 172 5.27 15.31 33.61
N SER A 173 6.14 15.39 32.59
CA SER A 173 7.52 15.88 32.74
C SER A 173 7.56 17.31 33.28
N ILE A 174 6.72 18.21 32.75
CA ILE A 174 6.66 19.59 33.21
C ILE A 174 6.18 19.68 34.65
N ASN A 175 5.13 18.93 35.00
CA ASN A 175 4.59 18.92 36.36
C ASN A 175 5.62 18.40 37.37
N SER A 176 6.31 17.30 37.07
CA SER A 176 7.35 16.77 37.97
C SER A 176 8.55 17.73 38.10
N ILE A 177 8.92 18.47 37.05
CA ILE A 177 9.97 19.49 37.16
C ILE A 177 9.54 20.64 38.07
N LEU A 178 8.29 21.11 37.96
CA LEU A 178 7.75 22.16 38.81
C LEU A 178 7.61 21.75 40.28
N GLU A 179 7.35 20.47 40.55
CA GLU A 179 7.27 19.93 41.92
C GLU A 179 8.65 19.78 42.57
N VAL A 180 9.65 19.35 41.80
CA VAL A 180 11.01 19.07 42.29
C VAL A 180 11.90 20.31 42.31
N MET A 181 11.65 21.27 41.42
CA MET A 181 12.47 22.48 41.26
C MET A 181 11.64 23.74 41.45
N ASP A 182 12.16 24.66 42.25
CA ASP A 182 11.58 25.99 42.47
C ASP A 182 11.84 26.90 41.25
N VAL A 183 11.05 26.73 40.18
CA VAL A 183 11.12 27.47 38.90
C VAL A 183 9.77 28.08 38.52
N ASP A 184 9.77 29.23 37.85
CA ASP A 184 8.52 29.95 37.50
C ASP A 184 7.93 29.51 36.16
N ALA A 185 8.76 28.96 35.27
CA ALA A 185 8.33 28.52 33.94
C ALA A 185 9.15 27.33 33.44
N VAL A 186 8.49 26.43 32.71
CA VAL A 186 9.08 25.27 32.04
C VAL A 186 8.54 25.20 30.61
N MET A 187 9.40 24.91 29.64
CA MET A 187 9.06 24.78 28.23
C MET A 187 9.81 23.60 27.63
N ILE A 188 9.12 22.77 26.87
CA ILE A 188 9.70 21.67 26.10
C ILE A 188 9.51 21.93 24.61
N PHE A 189 10.63 22.03 23.91
CA PHE A 189 10.67 22.08 22.46
C PHE A 189 11.11 20.73 21.91
N LEU A 190 10.40 20.17 20.94
CA LEU A 190 10.83 18.97 20.22
C LEU A 190 11.24 19.34 18.80
N LEU A 191 12.28 18.66 18.31
CA LEU A 191 12.82 18.84 16.97
C LEU A 191 11.97 18.05 15.96
N ASP A 192 11.44 18.76 14.99
CA ASP A 192 10.82 18.17 13.81
C ASP A 192 11.92 17.68 12.86
N LYS A 193 11.89 16.38 12.55
CA LYS A 193 12.93 15.70 11.76
C LYS A 193 12.94 16.17 10.29
N GLU A 194 11.80 16.57 9.74
CA GLU A 194 11.67 16.94 8.32
C GLU A 194 12.07 18.39 8.11
N THR A 195 11.55 19.29 8.94
CA THR A 195 11.77 20.73 8.80
C THR A 195 13.05 21.22 9.47
N ARG A 196 13.64 20.41 10.37
CA ARG A 196 14.77 20.78 11.24
C ARG A 196 14.47 22.02 12.09
N GLU A 197 13.22 22.15 12.53
CA GLU A 197 12.75 23.22 13.41
C GLU A 197 12.36 22.66 14.78
N LEU A 198 12.70 23.39 15.83
CA LEU A 198 12.20 23.17 17.18
C LEU A 198 10.79 23.73 17.28
N ARG A 199 9.85 22.91 17.72
CA ARG A 199 8.48 23.32 18.01
C ARG A 199 8.18 23.24 19.49
N LEU A 200 7.55 24.28 20.04
CA LEU A 200 7.08 24.26 21.42
C LEU A 200 5.92 23.26 21.54
N ARG A 201 6.14 22.15 22.27
CA ARG A 201 5.16 21.05 22.38
C ARG A 201 4.46 21.01 23.73
N ALA A 202 5.10 21.50 24.78
CA ALA A 202 4.48 21.64 26.10
C ALA A 202 5.12 22.81 26.85
N HIS A 203 4.34 23.51 27.67
CA HIS A 203 4.82 24.65 28.44
C HIS A 203 3.95 24.95 29.67
N ARG A 204 4.54 25.56 30.70
CA ARG A 204 3.83 26.09 31.86
C ARG A 204 4.53 27.35 32.40
N GLY A 205 3.76 28.30 32.93
CA GLY A 205 4.29 29.54 33.52
C GLY A 205 4.64 30.67 32.54
N VAL A 206 4.27 30.53 31.26
CA VAL A 206 4.50 31.53 30.19
C VAL A 206 3.18 32.03 29.58
N SER A 207 3.17 33.29 29.11
CA SER A 207 1.98 33.89 28.48
C SER A 207 1.66 33.31 27.09
N SER A 208 0.39 33.40 26.67
CA SER A 208 -0.03 32.99 25.32
C SER A 208 0.66 33.81 24.21
N ALA A 209 0.93 35.09 24.47
CA ALA A 209 1.68 35.95 23.56
C ALA A 209 3.14 35.50 23.38
N PHE A 210 3.76 34.96 24.43
CA PHE A 210 5.09 34.36 24.35
C PHE A 210 5.05 33.08 23.52
N VAL A 211 4.11 32.17 23.79
CA VAL A 211 3.94 30.89 23.06
C VAL A 211 3.82 31.15 21.55
N ALA A 212 2.93 32.05 21.14
CA ALA A 212 2.78 32.42 19.73
C ALA A 212 4.05 33.02 19.12
N GLY A 213 4.86 33.70 19.91
CA GLY A 213 6.11 34.34 19.46
C GLY A 213 7.32 33.40 19.37
N VAL A 214 7.25 32.20 19.98
CA VAL A 214 8.35 31.23 20.01
C VAL A 214 7.95 29.83 19.52
N ASP A 215 6.75 29.65 18.97
CA ASP A 215 6.20 28.37 18.49
C ASP A 215 7.18 27.58 17.62
N LYS A 216 7.94 28.28 16.76
CA LYS A 216 8.93 27.68 15.85
C LYS A 216 10.27 28.39 15.93
N LEU A 217 11.34 27.60 16.08
CA LEU A 217 12.73 28.08 16.12
C LEU A 217 13.60 27.17 15.25
N LYS A 218 14.46 27.74 14.40
CA LYS A 218 15.41 26.92 13.63
C LYS A 218 16.53 26.40 14.53
N VAL A 219 17.10 25.25 14.18
CA VAL A 219 18.36 24.81 14.82
C VAL A 219 19.45 25.86 14.59
N GLY A 220 20.14 26.25 15.66
CA GLY A 220 21.10 27.36 15.70
C GLY A 220 20.47 28.75 15.96
N GLU A 221 19.15 28.90 15.90
CA GLU A 221 18.46 30.17 16.16
C GLU A 221 18.18 30.38 17.66
N GLY A 222 18.65 31.50 18.21
CA GLY A 222 18.43 31.84 19.60
C GLY A 222 19.05 30.85 20.59
N LEU A 223 18.63 30.92 21.86
CA LEU A 223 19.21 30.09 22.92
C LEU A 223 18.83 28.60 22.77
N ASN A 224 17.56 28.28 22.51
CA ASN A 224 17.11 26.89 22.31
C ASN A 224 17.74 26.27 21.05
N GLY A 225 17.77 26.99 19.93
CA GLY A 225 18.38 26.49 18.69
C GLY A 225 19.88 26.20 18.86
N MET A 226 20.61 27.02 19.62
CA MET A 226 22.03 26.77 19.91
C MET A 226 22.24 25.53 20.78
N VAL A 227 21.40 25.30 21.79
CA VAL A 227 21.46 24.07 22.60
C VAL A 227 21.10 22.84 21.76
N ALA A 228 20.13 22.96 20.87
CA ALA A 228 19.81 21.87 19.93
C ALA A 228 20.96 21.54 18.97
N LEU A 229 21.69 22.56 18.50
CA LEU A 229 22.83 22.41 17.60
C LEU A 229 24.07 21.81 18.31
N THR A 230 24.41 22.34 19.48
CA THR A 230 25.64 21.96 20.21
C THR A 230 25.47 20.74 21.09
N GLY A 231 24.24 20.46 21.53
CA GLY A 231 23.95 19.45 22.54
C GLY A 231 24.56 19.77 23.91
N MET A 232 24.94 21.01 24.19
CA MET A 232 25.49 21.44 25.47
C MET A 232 24.48 22.30 26.23
N PRO A 233 24.37 22.18 27.57
CA PRO A 233 23.48 23.01 28.35
C PRO A 233 23.91 24.49 28.34
N ALA A 234 22.95 25.39 28.37
CA ALA A 234 23.17 26.83 28.46
C ALA A 234 22.57 27.38 29.75
N VAL A 235 23.36 28.16 30.50
CA VAL A 235 22.92 28.87 31.71
C VAL A 235 22.95 30.37 31.42
N ILE A 236 21.83 31.03 31.62
CA ILE A 236 21.60 32.44 31.31
C ILE A 236 21.24 33.16 32.61
N ARG A 237 22.01 34.20 32.94
CA ARG A 237 21.79 35.00 34.15
C ARG A 237 20.60 35.96 34.00
N ASP A 238 20.51 36.60 32.83
CA ASP A 238 19.45 37.56 32.49
C ASP A 238 19.11 37.49 30.99
N ALA A 239 18.06 36.75 30.64
CA ALA A 239 17.61 36.55 29.27
C ALA A 239 17.06 37.84 28.64
N SER A 240 16.53 38.78 29.44
CA SER A 240 16.05 40.08 28.94
C SER A 240 17.17 40.93 28.33
N ARG A 241 18.42 40.69 28.73
CA ARG A 241 19.62 41.46 28.31
C ARG A 241 20.63 40.63 27.51
N ASP A 242 20.39 39.34 27.32
CA ASP A 242 21.34 38.47 26.60
C ASP A 242 21.32 38.78 25.08
N PRO A 243 22.50 39.01 24.45
CA PRO A 243 22.58 39.32 23.03
C PRO A 243 22.19 38.15 22.13
N ARG A 244 22.18 36.91 22.64
CA ARG A 244 21.78 35.71 21.90
C ARG A 244 20.26 35.54 21.79
N VAL A 245 19.47 36.37 22.49
CA VAL A 245 18.01 36.35 22.41
C VAL A 245 17.54 37.08 21.15
N THR A 246 17.07 36.29 20.18
CA THR A 246 16.68 36.75 18.83
C THR A 246 15.22 37.19 18.72
N LYS A 247 14.30 36.62 19.52
CA LYS A 247 12.87 36.94 19.47
C LYS A 247 12.50 37.99 20.53
N SER A 248 11.77 39.03 20.14
CA SER A 248 11.28 40.08 21.04
C SER A 248 10.28 39.58 22.08
N ALA A 249 9.54 38.50 21.78
CA ALA A 249 8.64 37.83 22.71
C ALA A 249 9.35 37.39 24.00
N VAL A 250 10.60 36.89 23.90
CA VAL A 250 11.39 36.45 25.04
C VAL A 250 11.76 37.60 25.97
N ARG A 251 12.05 38.79 25.42
CA ARG A 251 12.37 39.99 26.22
C ARG A 251 11.14 40.56 26.94
N ARG A 252 9.96 40.47 26.33
CA ARG A 252 8.71 40.99 26.89
C ARG A 252 8.11 40.11 27.98
N GLU A 253 8.45 38.82 28.02
CA GLU A 253 7.89 37.88 29.00
C GLU A 253 8.40 38.12 30.43
N GLY A 254 9.53 38.83 30.60
CA GLY A 254 10.08 39.13 31.92
C GLY A 254 10.79 37.95 32.60
N LEU A 255 11.31 37.01 31.81
CA LEU A 255 12.16 35.93 32.30
C LEU A 255 13.60 36.43 32.40
N HIS A 256 14.18 36.34 33.60
CA HIS A 256 15.55 36.77 33.87
C HIS A 256 16.50 35.57 33.84
N SER A 257 16.47 34.71 34.85
CA SER A 257 17.41 33.58 34.91
C SER A 257 16.83 32.36 34.21
N GLN A 258 17.60 31.71 33.33
CA GLN A 258 17.13 30.60 32.51
C GLN A 258 18.21 29.51 32.38
N VAL A 259 17.79 28.25 32.40
CA VAL A 259 18.63 27.10 32.03
C VAL A 259 17.95 26.38 30.89
N ILE A 260 18.74 26.03 29.88
CA ILE A 260 18.29 25.26 28.73
C ILE A 260 19.18 24.05 28.61
N VAL A 261 18.58 22.87 28.61
CA VAL A 261 19.27 21.59 28.49
C VAL A 261 18.75 20.83 27.27
N PRO A 262 19.60 20.03 26.61
CA PRO A 262 19.16 19.23 25.48
C PRO A 262 18.34 18.03 25.96
N ILE A 263 17.27 17.72 25.26
CA ILE A 263 16.55 16.45 25.39
C ILE A 263 17.24 15.46 24.47
N LYS A 264 17.80 14.38 25.04
CA LYS A 264 18.65 13.44 24.28
C LYS A 264 18.21 11.99 24.47
N SER A 265 18.28 11.23 23.38
CA SER A 265 18.19 9.78 23.39
C SER A 265 19.33 9.19 22.57
N LYS A 266 20.04 8.19 23.11
CA LYS A 266 21.16 7.50 22.43
C LYS A 266 22.18 8.46 21.77
N GLY A 267 22.47 9.58 22.42
CA GLY A 267 23.40 10.61 21.94
C GLY A 267 22.84 11.60 20.91
N LYS A 268 21.62 11.41 20.40
CA LYS A 268 20.94 12.32 19.47
C LYS A 268 20.11 13.34 20.24
N VAL A 269 20.12 14.60 19.81
CA VAL A 269 19.28 15.65 20.36
C VAL A 269 17.89 15.58 19.71
N LEU A 270 16.87 15.34 20.51
CA LEU A 270 15.47 15.28 20.08
C LEU A 270 14.73 16.60 20.33
N GLY A 271 15.33 17.52 21.10
CA GLY A 271 14.69 18.76 21.49
C GLY A 271 15.45 19.49 22.59
N THR A 272 14.79 20.45 23.24
CA THR A 272 15.34 21.21 24.37
C THR A 272 14.31 21.37 25.47
N LEU A 273 14.75 21.19 26.71
CA LEU A 273 14.02 21.51 27.92
C LEU A 273 14.56 22.84 28.46
N SER A 274 13.68 23.81 28.67
CA SER A 274 14.03 25.09 29.24
C SER A 274 13.26 25.33 30.53
N VAL A 275 13.98 25.75 31.57
CA VAL A 275 13.40 26.26 32.82
C VAL A 275 13.81 27.71 33.03
N ALA A 276 12.94 28.53 33.59
CA ALA A 276 13.19 29.95 33.77
C ALA A 276 12.59 30.51 35.06
N MET A 277 13.12 31.66 35.49
CA MET A 277 12.65 32.46 36.63
C MET A 277 12.46 33.92 36.26
N ARG A 278 11.47 34.55 36.90
CA ARG A 278 11.18 35.98 36.86
C ARG A 278 12.01 36.78 37.87
N ARG A 279 12.69 36.11 38.80
CA ARG A 279 13.68 36.72 39.70
C ARG A 279 15.10 36.41 39.24
N GLN A 280 16.05 37.27 39.58
CA GLN A 280 17.47 36.98 39.37
C GLN A 280 17.94 35.92 40.37
N ARG A 281 18.32 34.75 39.86
CA ARG A 281 18.85 33.64 40.65
C ARG A 281 20.02 33.00 39.94
N LYS A 282 21.08 32.70 40.68
CA LYS A 282 22.20 31.88 40.17
C LYS A 282 21.83 30.39 40.32
N PHE A 283 21.64 29.71 39.20
CA PHE A 283 21.51 28.25 39.19
C PHE A 283 22.85 27.60 39.58
N LEU A 284 22.78 26.62 40.47
CA LEU A 284 23.94 25.86 40.90
C LEU A 284 24.31 24.80 39.85
N PRO A 285 25.60 24.43 39.71
CA PRO A 285 26.02 23.38 38.77
C PRO A 285 25.24 22.07 38.94
N GLU A 286 24.93 21.70 40.19
CA GLU A 286 24.21 20.48 40.52
C GLU A 286 22.76 20.50 40.00
N GLU A 287 22.12 21.67 39.95
CA GLU A 287 20.78 21.86 39.38
C GLU A 287 20.79 21.71 37.86
N VAL A 288 21.84 22.23 37.21
CA VAL A 288 22.03 22.07 35.76
C VAL A 288 22.27 20.61 35.41
N GLU A 289 23.08 19.90 36.20
CA GLU A 289 23.33 18.48 35.98
C GLU A 289 22.07 17.62 36.22
N LEU A 290 21.23 17.98 37.20
CA LEU A 290 19.93 17.33 37.41
C LEU A 290 19.02 17.55 36.19
N LEU A 291 18.91 18.78 35.68
CA LEU A 291 18.14 19.09 34.48
C LEU A 291 18.65 18.33 33.24
N VAL A 292 19.96 18.22 33.05
CA VAL A 292 20.54 17.42 31.96
C VAL A 292 20.14 15.94 32.09
N ALA A 293 20.15 15.38 33.30
CA ALA A 293 19.71 14.01 33.53
C ALA A 293 18.21 13.84 33.24
N ILE A 294 17.38 14.79 33.66
CA ILE A 294 15.94 14.82 33.34
C ILE A 294 15.72 14.92 31.83
N GLY A 295 16.44 15.78 31.12
CA GLY A 295 16.38 15.88 29.66
C GLY A 295 16.76 14.58 28.95
N GLY A 296 17.65 13.77 29.55
CA GLY A 296 17.93 12.42 29.09
C GLY A 296 16.75 11.46 29.27
N GLN A 297 16.09 11.49 30.44
CA GLN A 297 14.92 10.65 30.72
C GLN A 297 13.73 10.98 29.80
N ILE A 298 13.42 12.27 29.66
CA ILE A 298 12.40 12.75 28.71
C ILE A 298 12.74 12.32 27.29
N GLY A 299 14.02 12.42 26.90
CA GLY A 299 14.45 12.01 25.56
C GLY A 299 14.23 10.53 25.28
N MET A 300 14.49 9.66 26.25
CA MET A 300 14.21 8.23 26.11
C MET A 300 12.72 7.95 25.99
N ALA A 301 11.88 8.58 26.83
CA ALA A 301 10.44 8.40 26.78
C ALA A 301 9.81 8.92 25.49
N VAL A 302 10.24 10.09 25.00
CA VAL A 302 9.81 10.64 23.71
C VAL A 302 10.18 9.71 22.55
N GLU A 303 11.40 9.15 22.54
CA GLU A 303 11.81 8.18 21.51
C GLU A 303 10.95 6.90 21.56
N ASN A 304 10.67 6.39 22.76
CA ASN A 304 9.84 5.21 22.95
C ASN A 304 8.39 5.44 22.49
N ALA A 305 7.79 6.59 22.81
CA ALA A 305 6.45 6.96 22.38
C ALA A 305 6.36 7.06 20.84
N ASN A 306 7.34 7.72 20.20
CA ASN A 306 7.38 7.82 18.74
C ASN A 306 7.53 6.44 18.09
N LEU A 307 8.40 5.57 18.63
CA LEU A 307 8.59 4.22 18.10
C LEU A 307 7.31 3.38 18.21
N TYR A 308 6.60 3.49 19.34
CA TYR A 308 5.34 2.78 19.56
C TYR A 308 4.26 3.24 18.58
N ASP A 309 4.11 4.55 18.37
CA ASP A 309 3.16 5.11 17.39
C ASP A 309 3.49 4.68 15.95
N GLU A 310 4.77 4.70 15.56
CA GLU A 310 5.22 4.21 14.24
C GLU A 310 4.88 2.72 14.04
N GLN A 311 5.17 1.88 15.04
CA GLN A 311 4.87 0.45 14.99
C GLN A 311 3.36 0.19 14.90
N ARG A 312 2.56 0.89 15.70
CA ARG A 312 1.10 0.77 15.67
C ARG A 312 0.55 1.15 14.29
N LYS A 313 0.96 2.29 13.74
CA LYS A 313 0.55 2.73 12.39
C LYS A 313 0.96 1.75 11.31
N PHE A 314 2.13 1.12 11.43
CA PHE A 314 2.58 0.10 10.49
C PHE A 314 1.69 -1.14 10.53
N ILE A 315 1.36 -1.64 11.74
CA ILE A 315 0.45 -2.78 11.93
C ILE A 315 -0.94 -2.46 11.36
N GLU A 316 -1.49 -1.29 11.68
CA GLU A 316 -2.80 -0.86 11.17
C GLU A 316 -2.82 -0.78 9.62
N ARG A 317 -1.76 -0.24 9.01
CA ARG A 317 -1.62 -0.20 7.54
C ARG A 317 -1.52 -1.60 6.93
N LEU A 318 -0.76 -2.50 7.56
CA LEU A 318 -0.62 -3.88 7.09
C LEU A 318 -1.97 -4.61 7.16
N GLN A 319 -2.66 -4.53 8.30
CA GLN A 319 -4.00 -5.11 8.50
C GLN A 319 -5.00 -4.55 7.48
N THR A 320 -5.05 -3.23 7.32
CA THR A 320 -5.94 -2.59 6.34
C THR A 320 -5.63 -3.04 4.92
N SER A 321 -4.36 -3.20 4.57
CA SER A 321 -3.96 -3.69 3.25
C SER A 321 -4.32 -5.17 3.04
N GLU A 322 -4.10 -6.01 4.05
CA GLU A 322 -4.47 -7.42 4.03
C GLU A 322 -5.98 -7.60 3.87
N GLU A 323 -6.77 -6.84 4.65
CA GLU A 323 -8.22 -6.90 4.63
C GLU A 323 -8.79 -6.42 3.28
N ARG A 324 -8.23 -5.35 2.70
CA ARG A 324 -8.56 -4.91 1.33
C ARG A 324 -8.25 -5.98 0.29
N PHE A 325 -7.07 -6.60 0.37
CA PHE A 325 -6.71 -7.68 -0.56
C PHE A 325 -7.66 -8.87 -0.44
N ARG A 326 -7.95 -9.29 0.80
CA ARG A 326 -8.89 -10.38 1.11
C ARG A 326 -10.28 -10.08 0.56
N GLN A 327 -10.79 -8.84 0.72
CA GLN A 327 -12.08 -8.45 0.17
C GLN A 327 -12.12 -8.49 -1.36
N ILE A 328 -11.08 -8.02 -2.04
CA ILE A 328 -10.99 -8.07 -3.50
C ILE A 328 -10.94 -9.52 -3.98
N PHE A 329 -10.13 -10.35 -3.31
CA PHE A 329 -9.98 -11.76 -3.62
C PHE A 329 -11.28 -12.55 -3.44
N GLU A 330 -11.94 -12.41 -2.28
CA GLU A 330 -13.16 -13.15 -1.94
C GLU A 330 -14.39 -12.72 -2.74
N ASN A 331 -14.52 -11.42 -3.04
CA ASN A 331 -15.67 -10.87 -3.77
C ASN A 331 -15.48 -10.86 -5.29
N ALA A 332 -14.34 -11.35 -5.80
CA ALA A 332 -14.16 -11.50 -7.24
C ALA A 332 -15.24 -12.43 -7.83
N HIS A 333 -15.74 -12.07 -9.00
CA HIS A 333 -16.75 -12.87 -9.70
C HIS A 333 -16.16 -14.13 -10.32
N ASP A 334 -14.96 -13.99 -10.90
CA ASP A 334 -14.21 -15.10 -11.47
C ASP A 334 -13.59 -15.95 -10.35
N ALA A 335 -13.51 -17.26 -10.57
CA ALA A 335 -12.88 -18.20 -9.66
C ALA A 335 -11.37 -17.97 -9.65
N ILE A 336 -10.79 -17.74 -8.47
CA ILE A 336 -9.36 -17.55 -8.29
C ILE A 336 -8.86 -18.62 -7.33
N TRP A 337 -7.82 -19.34 -7.73
CA TRP A 337 -7.10 -20.23 -6.84
C TRP A 337 -5.61 -20.21 -7.13
N VAL A 338 -4.84 -20.63 -6.14
CA VAL A 338 -3.40 -20.78 -6.19
C VAL A 338 -3.06 -22.18 -5.73
N HIS A 339 -2.12 -22.83 -6.41
CA HIS A 339 -1.59 -24.12 -5.98
C HIS A 339 -0.06 -24.11 -5.98
N ASP A 340 0.54 -24.98 -5.16
CA ASP A 340 1.99 -25.17 -5.07
C ASP A 340 2.56 -25.91 -6.31
N MET A 341 3.85 -26.21 -6.30
CA MET A 341 4.49 -26.94 -7.40
C MET A 341 3.98 -28.38 -7.57
N ASP A 342 3.34 -28.97 -6.57
CA ASP A 342 2.81 -30.35 -6.62
C ASP A 342 1.32 -30.39 -6.99
N GLY A 343 0.68 -29.22 -7.14
CA GLY A 343 -0.73 -29.10 -7.49
C GLY A 343 -1.67 -29.02 -6.29
N ASN A 344 -1.16 -28.91 -5.06
CA ASN A 344 -1.99 -28.77 -3.88
C ASN A 344 -2.48 -27.33 -3.76
N ILE A 345 -3.79 -27.15 -3.61
CA ILE A 345 -4.39 -25.82 -3.55
C ILE A 345 -4.02 -25.16 -2.22
N ILE A 346 -3.37 -24.01 -2.30
CA ILE A 346 -2.93 -23.22 -1.13
C ILE A 346 -3.83 -22.02 -0.86
N SER A 347 -4.63 -21.61 -1.84
CA SER A 347 -5.60 -20.52 -1.71
C SER A 347 -6.71 -20.68 -2.74
N ALA A 348 -7.95 -20.37 -2.36
CA ALA A 348 -9.10 -20.34 -3.26
C ALA A 348 -10.12 -19.33 -2.74
N ASN A 349 -10.76 -18.58 -3.63
CA ASN A 349 -11.80 -17.62 -3.24
C ASN A 349 -13.20 -18.24 -3.23
N ALA A 350 -14.18 -17.50 -2.69
CA ALA A 350 -15.58 -17.91 -2.70
C ALA A 350 -16.16 -18.23 -4.09
N ALA A 351 -15.67 -17.59 -5.16
CA ALA A 351 -16.09 -17.92 -6.52
C ALA A 351 -15.60 -19.30 -6.97
N ALA A 352 -14.37 -19.70 -6.61
CA ALA A 352 -13.86 -21.05 -6.85
C ALA A 352 -14.68 -22.10 -6.10
N ALA A 353 -15.10 -21.80 -4.86
CA ALA A 353 -16.00 -22.68 -4.11
C ALA A 353 -17.36 -22.86 -4.81
N ARG A 354 -17.99 -21.77 -5.26
CA ARG A 354 -19.25 -21.83 -6.03
C ARG A 354 -19.11 -22.59 -7.34
N LEU A 355 -18.00 -22.37 -8.07
CA LEU A 355 -17.72 -23.01 -9.34
C LEU A 355 -17.55 -24.52 -9.19
N THR A 356 -16.74 -24.95 -8.23
CA THR A 356 -16.38 -26.37 -8.06
C THR A 356 -17.44 -27.15 -7.27
N GLY A 357 -18.23 -26.47 -6.43
CA GLY A 357 -19.19 -27.08 -5.52
C GLY A 357 -18.57 -27.57 -4.20
N TYR A 358 -17.29 -27.32 -3.97
CA TYR A 358 -16.60 -27.59 -2.71
C TYR A 358 -16.47 -26.32 -1.88
N ASP A 359 -16.59 -26.42 -0.56
CA ASP A 359 -16.21 -25.32 0.33
C ASP A 359 -14.71 -25.03 0.25
N VAL A 360 -14.32 -23.80 0.62
CA VAL A 360 -12.93 -23.34 0.54
C VAL A 360 -12.00 -24.22 1.38
N ASP A 361 -12.41 -24.62 2.59
CA ASP A 361 -11.58 -25.44 3.48
C ASP A 361 -11.30 -26.82 2.89
N THR A 362 -12.26 -27.41 2.20
CA THR A 362 -12.10 -28.65 1.45
C THR A 362 -11.19 -28.45 0.25
N LEU A 363 -11.37 -27.36 -0.52
CA LEU A 363 -10.49 -27.04 -1.65
C LEU A 363 -9.03 -26.94 -1.22
N LEU A 364 -8.72 -26.30 -0.09
CA LEU A 364 -7.36 -26.16 0.45
C LEU A 364 -6.69 -27.50 0.83
N ARG A 365 -7.44 -28.60 0.89
CA ARG A 365 -6.93 -29.95 1.16
C ARG A 365 -6.87 -30.82 -0.09
N MET A 366 -7.26 -30.28 -1.24
CA MET A 366 -7.36 -31.00 -2.50
C MET A 366 -6.20 -30.66 -3.43
N ASN A 367 -6.00 -31.54 -4.41
CA ASN A 367 -5.01 -31.35 -5.47
C ASN A 367 -5.74 -31.10 -6.79
N VAL A 368 -5.29 -30.12 -7.57
CA VAL A 368 -5.96 -29.67 -8.80
C VAL A 368 -6.27 -30.79 -9.80
N LYS A 369 -5.49 -31.89 -9.80
CA LYS A 369 -5.72 -33.04 -10.68
C LYS A 369 -7.06 -33.75 -10.43
N SER A 370 -7.66 -33.62 -9.24
CA SER A 370 -8.93 -34.29 -8.92
C SER A 370 -10.14 -33.70 -9.65
N PHE A 371 -10.01 -32.49 -10.18
CA PHE A 371 -11.11 -31.77 -10.84
C PHE A 371 -10.98 -31.74 -12.37
N LEU A 372 -9.93 -32.36 -12.91
CA LEU A 372 -9.63 -32.32 -14.34
C LEU A 372 -10.00 -33.65 -15.00
N THR A 373 -10.55 -33.56 -16.20
CA THR A 373 -10.65 -34.71 -17.10
C THR A 373 -9.25 -35.11 -17.61
N ASP A 374 -9.09 -36.29 -18.20
CA ASP A 374 -7.81 -36.72 -18.79
C ASP A 374 -7.30 -35.74 -19.85
N GLU A 375 -8.22 -35.20 -20.65
CA GLU A 375 -7.94 -34.14 -21.63
C GLU A 375 -7.50 -32.85 -20.94
N GLY A 376 -8.22 -32.42 -19.90
CA GLY A 376 -7.87 -31.24 -19.11
C GLY A 376 -6.52 -31.36 -18.40
N LEU A 377 -6.18 -32.55 -17.90
CA LEU A 377 -4.91 -32.83 -17.25
C LEU A 377 -3.74 -32.77 -18.25
N SER A 378 -3.96 -33.27 -19.48
CA SER A 378 -2.98 -33.21 -20.55
C SER A 378 -2.68 -31.78 -20.97
N LEU A 379 -3.72 -30.97 -21.15
CA LEU A 379 -3.59 -29.54 -21.44
C LEU A 379 -2.88 -28.79 -20.30
N ALA A 380 -3.25 -29.05 -19.04
CA ALA A 380 -2.62 -28.41 -17.88
C ALA A 380 -1.11 -28.70 -17.80
N ARG A 381 -0.68 -29.93 -18.12
CA ARG A 381 0.75 -30.29 -18.20
C ARG A 381 1.49 -29.53 -19.29
N GLU A 382 0.87 -29.38 -20.46
CA GLU A 382 1.46 -28.62 -21.58
C GLU A 382 1.65 -27.15 -21.19
N ILE A 383 0.60 -26.51 -20.67
CA ILE A 383 0.63 -25.11 -20.23
C ILE A 383 1.68 -24.91 -19.14
N ARG A 384 1.71 -25.80 -18.14
CA ARG A 384 2.71 -25.78 -17.08
C ARG A 384 4.14 -25.83 -17.65
N LYS A 385 4.41 -26.74 -18.60
CA LYS A 385 5.72 -26.87 -19.23
C LYS A 385 6.13 -25.58 -19.94
N LYS A 386 5.22 -25.00 -20.74
CA LYS A 386 5.46 -23.74 -21.45
C LYS A 386 5.78 -22.60 -20.48
N LEU A 387 4.97 -22.43 -19.43
CA LEU A 387 5.19 -21.37 -18.43
C LEU A 387 6.52 -21.51 -17.66
N LEU A 388 6.92 -22.74 -17.31
CA LEU A 388 8.21 -23.00 -16.66
C LEU A 388 9.40 -22.72 -17.57
N ASN A 389 9.24 -22.96 -18.87
CA ASN A 389 10.26 -22.67 -19.89
C ASN A 389 10.24 -21.21 -20.37
N ASN A 390 9.35 -20.36 -19.81
CA ASN A 390 9.12 -19.00 -20.25
C ASN A 390 8.71 -18.89 -21.74
N GLU A 391 8.01 -19.91 -22.24
CA GLU A 391 7.44 -19.94 -23.59
C GLU A 391 6.08 -19.22 -23.61
N PRO A 392 5.73 -18.52 -24.70
CA PRO A 392 4.46 -17.82 -24.80
C PRO A 392 3.29 -18.81 -24.81
N VAL A 393 2.28 -18.53 -23.99
CA VAL A 393 1.02 -19.27 -23.94
C VAL A 393 -0.10 -18.36 -24.44
N VAL A 394 -0.90 -18.86 -25.39
CA VAL A 394 -2.10 -18.14 -25.84
C VAL A 394 -3.14 -18.24 -24.72
N GLN A 395 -3.48 -17.09 -24.15
CA GLN A 395 -4.41 -16.96 -23.03
C GLN A 395 -5.47 -15.90 -23.36
N PRO A 396 -6.70 -16.02 -22.81
CA PRO A 396 -7.16 -17.14 -22.00
C PRO A 396 -7.54 -18.37 -22.86
N TYR A 397 -7.33 -19.57 -22.33
CA TYR A 397 -7.63 -20.85 -23.02
C TYR A 397 -8.85 -21.55 -22.41
N GLU A 398 -9.48 -22.44 -23.18
CA GLU A 398 -10.64 -23.21 -22.71
C GLU A 398 -10.20 -24.53 -22.07
N GLN A 399 -10.79 -24.88 -20.93
CA GLN A 399 -10.53 -26.11 -20.22
C GLN A 399 -11.80 -26.63 -19.55
N LYS A 400 -12.04 -27.93 -19.62
CA LYS A 400 -13.14 -28.59 -18.92
C LYS A 400 -12.74 -28.96 -17.50
N LEU A 401 -13.64 -28.71 -16.57
CA LEU A 401 -13.52 -29.08 -15.16
C LEU A 401 -14.73 -29.92 -14.75
N VAL A 402 -14.49 -30.93 -13.91
CA VAL A 402 -15.54 -31.74 -13.29
C VAL A 402 -15.79 -31.20 -11.89
N THR A 403 -17.03 -30.78 -11.66
CA THR A 403 -17.52 -30.28 -10.37
C THR A 403 -17.82 -31.41 -9.39
N LYS A 404 -18.05 -31.10 -8.11
CA LYS A 404 -18.40 -32.07 -7.05
C LYS A 404 -19.57 -32.98 -7.40
N THR A 405 -20.54 -32.46 -8.13
CA THR A 405 -21.76 -33.19 -8.57
C THR A 405 -21.51 -34.08 -9.78
N GLY A 406 -20.28 -34.13 -10.31
CA GLY A 406 -19.94 -34.84 -11.55
C GLY A 406 -20.33 -34.09 -12.82
N THR A 407 -20.85 -32.86 -12.72
CA THR A 407 -21.18 -32.05 -13.90
C THR A 407 -19.95 -31.38 -14.50
N GLU A 408 -19.86 -31.37 -15.83
CA GLU A 408 -18.80 -30.66 -16.55
C GLU A 408 -19.09 -29.15 -16.66
N ALA A 409 -18.11 -28.35 -16.29
CA ALA A 409 -18.05 -26.91 -16.51
C ALA A 409 -16.96 -26.57 -17.53
N ILE A 410 -17.25 -25.64 -18.43
CA ILE A 410 -16.32 -25.12 -19.43
C ILE A 410 -15.76 -23.80 -18.89
N LEU A 411 -14.45 -23.78 -18.65
CA LEU A 411 -13.75 -22.65 -18.07
C LEU A 411 -12.93 -21.93 -19.13
N LYS A 412 -12.97 -20.60 -19.10
CA LYS A 412 -12.00 -19.73 -19.78
C LYS A 412 -10.94 -19.33 -18.75
N LEU A 413 -9.73 -19.87 -18.89
CA LEU A 413 -8.70 -19.88 -17.86
C LEU A 413 -7.50 -19.00 -18.24
N THR A 414 -7.02 -18.23 -17.27
CA THR A 414 -5.70 -17.58 -17.29
C THR A 414 -4.85 -18.17 -16.18
N THR A 415 -3.60 -18.54 -16.49
CA THR A 415 -2.65 -19.17 -15.60
C THR A 415 -1.33 -18.40 -15.59
N ASN A 416 -0.89 -18.00 -14.39
CA ASN A 416 0.36 -17.26 -14.16
C ASN A 416 1.29 -18.06 -13.25
N LEU A 417 2.58 -18.04 -13.56
CA LEU A 417 3.61 -18.61 -12.70
C LEU A 417 3.92 -17.66 -11.54
N ILE A 418 3.89 -18.17 -10.30
CA ILE A 418 4.31 -17.42 -9.11
C ILE A 418 5.78 -17.74 -8.84
N THR A 419 6.60 -16.70 -8.74
CA THR A 419 8.02 -16.81 -8.39
C THR A 419 8.33 -16.07 -7.09
N ARG A 420 9.17 -16.67 -6.24
CA ARG A 420 9.76 -16.02 -5.07
C ARG A 420 11.27 -15.95 -5.27
N ASP A 421 11.83 -14.75 -5.30
CA ASP A 421 13.26 -14.49 -5.54
C ASP A 421 13.79 -15.20 -6.81
N GLY A 422 12.99 -15.19 -7.88
CA GLY A 422 13.31 -15.86 -9.15
C GLY A 422 13.07 -17.36 -9.18
N THR A 423 12.71 -17.99 -8.05
CA THR A 423 12.41 -19.43 -7.98
C THR A 423 10.90 -19.67 -8.14
N PRO A 424 10.46 -20.54 -9.07
CA PRO A 424 9.06 -20.97 -9.20
C PRO A 424 8.54 -21.62 -7.91
N VAL A 425 7.41 -21.15 -7.38
CA VAL A 425 6.81 -21.69 -6.15
C VAL A 425 5.37 -22.19 -6.33
N GLY A 426 4.71 -21.86 -7.44
CA GLY A 426 3.35 -22.30 -7.69
C GLY A 426 2.73 -21.60 -8.90
N PHE A 427 1.42 -21.79 -9.06
CA PHE A 427 0.63 -21.22 -10.15
C PHE A 427 -0.62 -20.55 -9.60
N GLN A 428 -0.95 -19.38 -10.14
CA GLN A 428 -2.21 -18.69 -9.92
C GLN A 428 -3.11 -18.86 -11.13
N HIS A 429 -4.39 -19.11 -10.86
CA HIS A 429 -5.40 -19.27 -11.89
C HIS A 429 -6.53 -18.27 -11.69
N VAL A 430 -7.03 -17.73 -12.79
CA VAL A 430 -8.28 -16.96 -12.85
C VAL A 430 -9.16 -17.63 -13.90
N ALA A 431 -10.30 -18.15 -13.48
CA ALA A 431 -11.21 -18.90 -14.33
C ALA A 431 -12.60 -18.27 -14.36
N ARG A 432 -13.14 -18.12 -15.57
CA ARG A 432 -14.52 -17.77 -15.80
C ARG A 432 -15.31 -18.96 -16.30
N ASP A 433 -16.44 -19.25 -15.69
CA ASP A 433 -17.39 -20.25 -16.18
C ASP A 433 -18.14 -19.69 -17.39
N VAL A 434 -17.93 -20.30 -18.56
CA VAL A 434 -18.60 -19.95 -19.82
C VAL A 434 -19.56 -21.03 -20.29
N THR A 435 -19.91 -22.00 -19.42
CA THR A 435 -20.76 -23.14 -19.77
C THR A 435 -22.11 -22.71 -20.31
N ARG A 436 -22.77 -21.75 -19.64
CA ARG A 436 -24.10 -21.26 -20.06
C ARG A 436 -24.04 -20.53 -21.40
N GLU A 437 -23.03 -19.70 -21.60
CA GLU A 437 -22.83 -18.92 -22.82
C GLU A 437 -22.59 -19.85 -24.02
N LYS A 438 -21.72 -20.85 -23.86
CA LYS A 438 -21.45 -21.88 -24.87
C LYS A 438 -22.69 -22.71 -25.21
N ARG A 439 -23.41 -23.20 -24.20
CA ARG A 439 -24.65 -23.98 -24.42
C ARG A 439 -25.73 -23.17 -25.12
N LEU A 440 -25.85 -21.87 -24.82
CA LEU A 440 -26.79 -20.99 -25.50
C LEU A 440 -26.37 -20.75 -26.96
N GLN A 441 -25.08 -20.52 -27.20
CA GLN A 441 -24.54 -20.35 -28.54
C GLN A 441 -24.73 -21.60 -29.41
N GLU A 442 -24.48 -22.79 -28.85
CA GLU A 442 -24.72 -24.07 -29.52
C GLU A 442 -26.21 -24.31 -29.78
N SER A 443 -27.07 -24.06 -28.78
CA SER A 443 -28.53 -24.14 -28.94
C SER A 443 -29.03 -23.21 -30.06
N LEU A 444 -28.53 -21.97 -30.12
CA LEU A 444 -28.91 -21.01 -31.15
C LEU A 444 -28.52 -21.51 -32.55
N ARG A 445 -27.29 -22.03 -32.70
CA ARG A 445 -26.84 -22.65 -33.97
C ARG A 445 -27.72 -23.82 -34.38
N TYR A 446 -28.11 -24.67 -33.43
CA TYR A 446 -29.02 -25.78 -33.69
C TYR A 446 -30.39 -25.29 -34.19
N TYR A 447 -31.01 -24.31 -33.51
CA TYR A 447 -32.31 -23.76 -33.93
C TYR A 447 -32.25 -23.07 -35.29
N LEU A 448 -31.18 -22.32 -35.59
CA LEU A 448 -30.97 -21.71 -36.90
C LEU A 448 -30.88 -22.77 -38.01
N GLY A 449 -30.19 -23.89 -37.75
CA GLY A 449 -30.16 -25.04 -38.66
C GLY A 449 -31.55 -25.64 -38.90
N GLN A 450 -32.35 -25.84 -37.85
CA GLN A 450 -33.72 -26.37 -37.97
C GLN A 450 -34.65 -25.44 -38.75
N ILE A 451 -34.61 -24.14 -38.48
CA ILE A 451 -35.41 -23.14 -39.20
C ILE A 451 -35.03 -23.13 -40.69
N THR A 452 -33.73 -23.16 -41.00
CA THR A 452 -33.25 -23.18 -42.38
C THR A 452 -33.75 -24.43 -43.12
N LYS A 453 -33.70 -25.61 -42.47
CA LYS A 453 -34.21 -26.85 -43.06
C LYS A 453 -35.72 -26.80 -43.30
N ALA A 454 -36.50 -26.35 -42.31
CA ALA A 454 -37.95 -26.23 -42.43
C ALA A 454 -38.38 -25.25 -43.54
N GLN A 455 -37.68 -24.12 -43.68
CA GLN A 455 -37.93 -23.17 -44.78
C GLN A 455 -37.71 -23.80 -46.16
N GLU A 456 -36.68 -24.63 -46.32
CA GLU A 456 -36.39 -25.25 -47.62
C GLU A 456 -37.38 -26.38 -47.96
N GLU A 457 -37.81 -27.15 -46.96
CA GLU A 457 -38.88 -28.15 -47.11
C GLU A 457 -40.20 -27.50 -47.52
N GLU A 458 -40.54 -26.35 -46.93
CA GLU A 458 -41.75 -25.60 -47.27
C GLU A 458 -41.68 -25.04 -48.70
N ARG A 459 -40.54 -24.48 -49.12
CA ARG A 459 -40.33 -24.07 -50.52
C ARG A 459 -40.52 -25.24 -51.48
N LYS A 460 -40.01 -26.42 -51.13
CA LYS A 460 -40.19 -27.65 -51.92
C LYS A 460 -41.65 -28.09 -51.99
N ARG A 461 -42.44 -27.91 -50.93
CA ARG A 461 -43.87 -28.22 -50.91
C ARG A 461 -44.63 -27.27 -51.83
N ILE A 462 -44.44 -25.96 -51.66
CA ILE A 462 -45.13 -24.93 -52.46
C ILE A 462 -44.78 -25.07 -53.95
N ALA A 463 -43.51 -25.28 -54.29
CA ALA A 463 -43.11 -25.45 -55.69
C ALA A 463 -43.80 -26.64 -56.36
N ARG A 464 -44.00 -27.75 -55.63
CA ARG A 464 -44.74 -28.93 -56.08
C ARG A 464 -46.24 -28.66 -56.20
N GLU A 465 -46.87 -28.04 -55.22
CA GLU A 465 -48.31 -27.70 -55.27
C GLU A 465 -48.61 -26.75 -56.44
N LEU A 466 -47.79 -25.73 -56.66
CA LEU A 466 -47.93 -24.83 -57.82
C LEU A 466 -47.82 -25.59 -59.14
N HIS A 467 -46.89 -26.53 -59.24
CA HIS A 467 -46.66 -27.30 -60.46
C HIS A 467 -47.76 -28.33 -60.73
N ASP A 468 -48.14 -29.10 -59.71
CA ASP A 468 -49.03 -30.25 -59.87
C ASP A 468 -50.50 -29.85 -59.84
N GLU A 469 -50.89 -28.84 -59.07
CA GLU A 469 -52.28 -28.42 -58.99
C GLU A 469 -52.56 -27.22 -59.91
N THR A 470 -51.77 -26.15 -59.78
CA THR A 470 -52.11 -24.86 -60.41
C THR A 470 -51.82 -24.87 -61.91
N ILE A 471 -50.61 -25.29 -62.32
CA ILE A 471 -50.25 -25.36 -63.74
C ILE A 471 -51.13 -26.38 -64.47
N GLN A 472 -51.37 -27.56 -63.88
CA GLN A 472 -52.20 -28.58 -64.53
C GLN A 472 -53.63 -28.09 -64.76
N ALA A 473 -54.24 -27.41 -63.78
CA ALA A 473 -55.58 -26.84 -63.94
C ALA A 473 -55.65 -25.80 -65.07
N LEU A 474 -54.65 -24.91 -65.17
CA LEU A 474 -54.56 -23.90 -66.24
C LEU A 474 -54.35 -24.53 -67.62
N VAL A 475 -53.54 -25.60 -67.71
CA VAL A 475 -53.34 -26.34 -68.97
C VAL A 475 -54.64 -26.99 -69.44
N VAL A 476 -55.43 -27.56 -68.52
CA VAL A 476 -56.77 -28.10 -68.86
C VAL A 476 -57.71 -27.01 -69.36
N LEU A 477 -57.69 -25.82 -68.74
CA LEU A 477 -58.49 -24.69 -69.21
C LEU A 477 -58.09 -24.24 -70.63
N THR A 478 -56.77 -24.14 -70.89
CA THR A 478 -56.24 -23.80 -72.22
C THR A 478 -56.74 -24.79 -73.27
N ARG A 479 -56.65 -26.10 -72.99
CA ARG A 479 -57.12 -27.16 -73.89
C ARG A 479 -58.62 -27.11 -74.16
N ARG A 480 -59.43 -26.79 -73.14
CA ARG A 480 -60.88 -26.60 -73.31
C ARG A 480 -61.21 -25.39 -74.19
N ILE A 481 -60.43 -24.32 -74.09
CA ILE A 481 -60.57 -23.16 -74.99
C ILE A 481 -60.22 -23.57 -76.42
N ASP A 482 -59.11 -24.28 -76.63
CA ASP A 482 -58.71 -24.77 -77.96
C ASP A 482 -59.77 -25.70 -78.58
N GLU A 483 -60.40 -26.58 -77.80
CA GLU A 483 -61.52 -27.44 -78.26
C GLU A 483 -62.74 -26.62 -78.71
N ILE A 484 -63.06 -25.52 -78.01
CA ILE A 484 -64.17 -24.63 -78.38
C ILE A 484 -63.82 -23.84 -79.65
N VAL A 485 -62.58 -23.37 -79.78
CA VAL A 485 -62.10 -22.60 -80.94
C VAL A 485 -61.99 -23.48 -82.20
N ALA A 486 -61.55 -24.74 -82.06
CA ALA A 486 -61.41 -25.69 -83.16
C ALA A 486 -62.75 -26.30 -83.64
N GLY A 487 -63.79 -26.25 -82.80
CA GLY A 487 -65.12 -26.75 -83.17
C GLY A 487 -65.84 -25.83 -84.16
N ASP A 488 -66.31 -26.37 -85.29
CA ASP A 488 -67.01 -25.64 -86.35
C ASP A 488 -68.48 -25.31 -86.00
N ARG A 489 -68.68 -24.63 -84.85
CA ARG A 489 -70.02 -24.34 -84.28
C ARG A 489 -70.42 -22.87 -84.44
N GLY A 490 -70.39 -22.30 -85.64
CA GLY A 490 -71.02 -20.99 -85.91
C GLY A 490 -70.67 -19.86 -84.92
N ILE A 491 -69.48 -19.89 -84.33
CA ILE A 491 -69.03 -18.93 -83.31
C ILE A 491 -68.75 -17.60 -84.02
N SER A 492 -69.31 -16.50 -83.50
CA SER A 492 -69.06 -15.17 -84.07
C SER A 492 -67.59 -14.77 -83.94
N GLU A 493 -67.10 -13.98 -84.89
CA GLU A 493 -65.71 -13.50 -84.93
C GLU A 493 -65.28 -12.82 -83.62
N TYR A 494 -66.17 -12.00 -83.05
CA TYR A 494 -65.96 -11.36 -81.75
C TYR A 494 -65.72 -12.36 -80.60
N LYS A 495 -66.45 -13.49 -80.57
CA LYS A 495 -66.29 -14.52 -79.54
C LYS A 495 -64.99 -15.32 -79.73
N LYS A 496 -64.54 -15.52 -80.98
CA LYS A 496 -63.23 -16.12 -81.27
C LYS A 496 -62.10 -15.25 -80.73
N ILE A 497 -62.10 -13.95 -81.05
CA ILE A 497 -61.12 -12.98 -80.54
C ILE A 497 -61.12 -12.95 -79.00
N LEU A 498 -62.29 -12.97 -78.35
CA LEU A 498 -62.36 -13.01 -76.89
C LEU A 498 -61.75 -14.29 -76.30
N LEU A 499 -61.99 -15.45 -76.92
CA LEU A 499 -61.41 -16.73 -76.49
C LEU A 499 -59.90 -16.80 -76.72
N GLU A 500 -59.40 -16.25 -77.83
CA GLU A 500 -57.97 -16.13 -78.10
C GLU A 500 -57.27 -15.23 -77.07
N ASN A 501 -57.85 -14.07 -76.74
CA ASN A 501 -57.33 -13.20 -75.68
C ASN A 501 -57.30 -13.91 -74.30
N LEU A 502 -58.35 -14.68 -73.96
CA LEU A 502 -58.37 -15.49 -72.73
C LEU A 502 -57.31 -16.58 -72.74
N ARG A 503 -57.08 -17.22 -73.90
CA ARG A 503 -56.01 -18.21 -74.07
C ARG A 503 -54.65 -17.58 -73.82
N GLU A 504 -54.37 -16.44 -74.47
CA GLU A 504 -53.10 -15.71 -74.29
C GLU A 504 -52.89 -15.28 -72.82
N GLN A 505 -53.94 -14.85 -72.13
CA GLN A 505 -53.86 -14.53 -70.69
C GLN A 505 -53.55 -15.77 -69.84
N ILE A 506 -54.20 -16.90 -70.10
CA ILE A 506 -53.93 -18.15 -69.36
C ILE A 506 -52.51 -18.65 -69.64
N GLU A 507 -52.05 -18.58 -70.90
CA GLU A 507 -50.68 -18.92 -71.26
C GLU A 507 -49.65 -18.04 -70.54
N SER A 508 -49.92 -16.73 -70.44
CA SER A 508 -49.10 -15.81 -69.65
C SER A 508 -49.07 -16.21 -68.17
N ILE A 509 -50.22 -16.53 -67.57
CA ILE A 509 -50.31 -16.97 -66.16
C ILE A 509 -49.55 -18.29 -65.96
N ILE A 510 -49.64 -19.24 -66.90
CA ILE A 510 -48.87 -20.49 -66.85
C ILE A 510 -47.36 -20.17 -66.85
N GLN A 511 -46.90 -19.25 -67.69
CA GLN A 511 -45.49 -18.83 -67.71
C GLN A 511 -45.08 -18.18 -66.39
N ASP A 512 -45.91 -17.32 -65.81
CA ASP A 512 -45.63 -16.65 -64.54
C ASP A 512 -45.58 -17.64 -63.37
N VAL A 513 -46.52 -18.59 -63.30
CA VAL A 513 -46.54 -19.64 -62.27
C VAL A 513 -45.36 -20.59 -62.44
N ARG A 514 -44.98 -20.94 -63.67
CA ARG A 514 -43.75 -21.73 -63.95
C ARG A 514 -42.51 -21.00 -63.43
N ARG A 515 -42.40 -19.70 -63.70
CA ARG A 515 -41.29 -18.87 -63.22
C ARG A 515 -41.26 -18.82 -61.69
N LEU A 516 -42.41 -18.63 -61.04
CA LEU A 516 -42.52 -18.63 -59.58
C LEU A 516 -42.13 -19.98 -58.97
N SER A 517 -42.59 -21.09 -59.56
CA SER A 517 -42.22 -22.44 -59.14
C SER A 517 -40.71 -22.68 -59.31
N GLN A 518 -40.10 -22.21 -60.40
CA GLN A 518 -38.64 -22.29 -60.63
C GLN A 518 -37.83 -21.48 -59.61
N ASP A 519 -38.26 -20.25 -59.28
CA ASP A 519 -37.62 -19.42 -58.26
C ASP A 519 -37.68 -20.07 -56.86
N LEU A 520 -38.82 -20.69 -56.56
CA LEU A 520 -39.03 -21.44 -55.33
C LEU A 520 -38.23 -22.73 -55.29
N ARG A 521 -38.17 -23.52 -56.36
CA ARG A 521 -37.31 -24.70 -56.48
C ARG A 521 -37.17 -25.12 -57.97
N PRO A 522 -35.97 -25.09 -58.56
CA PRO A 522 -35.80 -25.46 -59.96
C PRO A 522 -36.10 -26.95 -60.18
N PRO A 523 -37.05 -27.32 -61.07
CA PRO A 523 -37.35 -28.73 -61.36
C PRO A 523 -36.17 -29.49 -61.98
N ALA A 524 -35.31 -28.76 -62.73
CA ALA A 524 -34.10 -29.30 -63.32
C ALA A 524 -33.11 -29.81 -62.26
N LEU A 525 -33.11 -29.24 -61.05
CA LEU A 525 -32.24 -29.69 -59.97
C LEU A 525 -32.64 -31.09 -59.48
N ASP A 526 -33.94 -31.35 -59.32
CA ASP A 526 -34.43 -32.65 -58.88
C ASP A 526 -34.24 -33.74 -59.95
N THR A 527 -34.48 -33.40 -61.23
CA THR A 527 -34.49 -34.36 -62.34
C THR A 527 -33.14 -34.55 -63.03
N LEU A 528 -32.41 -33.45 -63.28
CA LEU A 528 -31.17 -33.43 -64.07
C LEU A 528 -29.93 -33.22 -63.21
N GLY A 529 -30.07 -32.60 -62.03
CA GLY A 529 -28.99 -32.40 -61.05
C GLY A 529 -28.40 -30.99 -61.07
N LEU A 530 -27.32 -30.79 -60.32
CA LEU A 530 -26.73 -29.46 -60.09
C LEU A 530 -26.28 -28.76 -61.38
N ILE A 531 -25.47 -29.43 -62.21
CA ILE A 531 -24.85 -28.79 -63.39
C ILE A 531 -25.91 -28.26 -64.38
N PRO A 532 -26.89 -29.05 -64.85
CA PRO A 532 -27.89 -28.54 -65.78
C PRO A 532 -28.77 -27.45 -65.17
N ALA A 533 -29.00 -27.48 -63.85
CA ALA A 533 -29.72 -26.42 -63.16
C ALA A 533 -28.92 -25.10 -63.14
N LEU A 534 -27.60 -25.17 -62.94
CA LEU A 534 -26.71 -24.00 -62.98
C LEU A 534 -26.60 -23.41 -64.39
N GLU A 535 -26.51 -24.25 -65.42
CA GLU A 535 -26.53 -23.82 -66.82
C GLU A 535 -27.84 -23.10 -67.17
N GLY A 536 -28.98 -23.66 -66.75
CA GLY A 536 -30.29 -23.03 -66.93
C GLY A 536 -30.39 -21.67 -66.20
N LEU A 537 -29.94 -21.62 -64.95
CA LEU A 537 -29.90 -20.37 -64.17
C LEU A 537 -29.02 -19.31 -64.83
N ALA A 538 -27.84 -19.69 -65.34
CA ALA A 538 -26.93 -18.78 -66.03
C ALA A 538 -27.58 -18.22 -67.31
N ALA A 539 -28.19 -19.07 -68.12
CA ALA A 539 -28.88 -18.66 -69.35
C ALA A 539 -30.08 -17.75 -69.07
N ASP A 540 -30.86 -18.03 -68.02
CA ASP A 540 -32.00 -17.21 -67.62
C ASP A 540 -31.56 -15.81 -67.17
N ILE A 541 -30.48 -15.71 -66.38
CA ILE A 541 -29.93 -14.41 -65.95
C ILE A 541 -29.33 -13.67 -67.14
N GLU A 542 -28.57 -14.33 -68.01
CA GLU A 542 -27.98 -13.73 -69.20
C GLU A 542 -29.05 -13.10 -70.10
N LYS A 543 -30.17 -13.81 -70.34
CA LYS A 543 -31.30 -13.34 -71.15
C LYS A 543 -31.95 -12.05 -70.63
N HIS A 544 -32.04 -11.89 -69.30
CA HIS A 544 -32.73 -10.75 -68.68
C HIS A 544 -31.80 -9.61 -68.26
N SER A 545 -30.51 -9.89 -68.07
CA SER A 545 -29.51 -8.92 -67.58
C SER A 545 -28.55 -8.41 -68.64
N GLY A 546 -28.33 -9.18 -69.72
CA GLY A 546 -27.29 -8.91 -70.72
C GLY A 546 -25.86 -9.18 -70.25
N ILE A 547 -25.68 -9.81 -69.09
CA ILE A 547 -24.36 -10.22 -68.56
C ILE A 547 -23.99 -11.57 -69.15
N ASN A 548 -22.81 -11.69 -69.75
CA ASN A 548 -22.32 -12.97 -70.28
C ASN A 548 -21.88 -13.87 -69.12
N ILE A 549 -22.55 -15.01 -68.93
CA ILE A 549 -22.28 -15.94 -67.81
C ILE A 549 -21.83 -17.28 -68.37
N ASN A 550 -20.57 -17.66 -68.10
CA ASN A 550 -20.03 -18.94 -68.55
C ASN A 550 -20.01 -19.96 -67.41
N VAL A 551 -20.55 -21.16 -67.64
CA VAL A 551 -20.50 -22.28 -66.70
C VAL A 551 -19.45 -23.29 -67.18
N LYS A 552 -18.41 -23.51 -66.37
CA LYS A 552 -17.34 -24.46 -66.63
C LYS A 552 -17.35 -25.60 -65.63
N VAL A 553 -17.15 -26.81 -66.11
CA VAL A 553 -17.08 -28.01 -65.27
C VAL A 553 -15.73 -28.69 -65.46
N CYS A 554 -15.04 -28.94 -64.36
CA CYS A 554 -13.73 -29.57 -64.32
C CYS A 554 -13.82 -30.89 -63.53
N GLY A 555 -13.30 -31.98 -64.08
CA GLY A 555 -13.30 -33.31 -63.44
C GLY A 555 -14.49 -34.18 -63.84
N THR A 556 -14.63 -35.33 -63.16
CA THR A 556 -15.71 -36.29 -63.45
C THR A 556 -16.99 -35.90 -62.72
N VAL A 557 -18.04 -35.56 -63.47
CA VAL A 557 -19.35 -35.18 -62.93
C VAL A 557 -19.94 -36.30 -62.07
N ARG A 558 -20.46 -35.93 -60.89
CA ARG A 558 -21.16 -36.84 -59.98
C ARG A 558 -22.43 -36.18 -59.44
N ARG A 559 -23.42 -37.00 -59.06
CA ARG A 559 -24.61 -36.54 -58.33
C ARG A 559 -24.30 -36.43 -56.84
N PHE A 560 -24.85 -35.41 -56.20
CA PHE A 560 -24.81 -35.29 -54.75
C PHE A 560 -26.16 -35.70 -54.14
N PRO A 561 -26.23 -35.94 -52.82
CA PRO A 561 -27.51 -35.96 -52.12
C PRO A 561 -28.30 -34.68 -52.44
N SER A 562 -29.62 -34.79 -52.63
CA SER A 562 -30.45 -33.66 -53.09
C SER A 562 -30.37 -32.42 -52.20
N GLU A 563 -30.05 -32.58 -50.91
CA GLU A 563 -29.83 -31.46 -49.98
C GLU A 563 -28.55 -30.66 -50.32
N VAL A 564 -27.47 -31.35 -50.70
CA VAL A 564 -26.19 -30.73 -51.08
C VAL A 564 -26.33 -30.01 -52.42
N GLU A 565 -26.97 -30.64 -53.41
CA GLU A 565 -27.24 -30.01 -54.71
C GLU A 565 -28.05 -28.72 -54.54
N LEU A 566 -29.04 -28.73 -53.64
CA LEU A 566 -29.88 -27.57 -53.36
C LEU A 566 -29.12 -26.45 -52.66
N ILE A 567 -28.32 -26.75 -51.65
CA ILE A 567 -27.51 -25.74 -50.95
C ILE A 567 -26.50 -25.10 -51.91
N LEU A 568 -25.78 -25.91 -52.70
CA LEU A 568 -24.84 -25.41 -53.70
C LEU A 568 -25.55 -24.55 -54.75
N PHE A 569 -26.70 -25.02 -55.26
CA PHE A 569 -27.52 -24.25 -56.20
C PHE A 569 -27.95 -22.91 -55.60
N ARG A 570 -28.42 -22.87 -54.34
CA ARG A 570 -28.84 -21.62 -53.66
C ARG A 570 -27.70 -20.65 -53.47
N ILE A 571 -26.50 -21.15 -53.13
CA ILE A 571 -25.33 -20.31 -52.98
C ILE A 571 -24.95 -19.69 -54.33
N VAL A 572 -24.93 -20.48 -55.41
CA VAL A 572 -24.67 -19.94 -56.75
C VAL A 572 -25.78 -18.99 -57.22
N GLN A 573 -27.04 -19.31 -56.93
CA GLN A 573 -28.19 -18.45 -57.22
C GLN A 573 -28.08 -17.09 -56.55
N GLU A 574 -27.76 -17.07 -55.26
CA GLU A 574 -27.58 -15.82 -54.53
C GLU A 574 -26.34 -15.05 -55.02
N ALA A 575 -25.24 -15.76 -55.31
CA ALA A 575 -24.04 -15.16 -55.87
C ALA A 575 -24.32 -14.49 -57.24
N LEU A 576 -24.93 -15.20 -58.19
CA LEU A 576 -25.28 -14.66 -59.50
C LEU A 576 -26.33 -13.55 -59.42
N ARG A 577 -27.28 -13.63 -58.47
CA ARG A 577 -28.23 -12.54 -58.22
C ARG A 577 -27.54 -11.29 -57.69
N ASN A 578 -26.52 -11.45 -56.84
CA ASN A 578 -25.68 -10.34 -56.40
C ASN A 578 -24.87 -9.76 -57.56
N VAL A 579 -24.36 -10.60 -58.47
CA VAL A 579 -23.75 -10.15 -59.73
C VAL A 579 -24.75 -9.28 -60.49
N TRP A 580 -25.94 -9.79 -60.78
CA TRP A 580 -26.96 -9.08 -61.55
C TRP A 580 -27.40 -7.75 -60.90
N ARG A 581 -27.68 -7.74 -59.59
CA ARG A 581 -28.28 -6.57 -58.91
C ARG A 581 -27.27 -5.57 -58.36
N HIS A 582 -26.05 -6.00 -58.04
CA HIS A 582 -25.13 -5.21 -57.22
C HIS A 582 -23.73 -5.03 -57.80
N SER A 583 -23.30 -5.82 -58.79
CA SER A 583 -21.91 -5.77 -59.28
C SER A 583 -21.68 -4.73 -60.39
N GLY A 584 -22.67 -4.49 -61.27
CA GLY A 584 -22.46 -3.76 -62.52
C GLY A 584 -21.50 -4.47 -63.49
N ALA A 585 -21.31 -5.79 -63.34
CA ALA A 585 -20.44 -6.62 -64.17
C ALA A 585 -20.95 -6.73 -65.60
N THR A 586 -20.03 -6.92 -66.55
CA THR A 586 -20.34 -7.27 -67.94
C THR A 586 -20.18 -8.77 -68.21
N SER A 587 -19.47 -9.48 -67.33
CA SER A 587 -19.29 -10.93 -67.43
C SER A 587 -19.13 -11.58 -66.05
N ALA A 588 -19.62 -12.82 -65.93
CA ALA A 588 -19.34 -13.68 -64.78
C ALA A 588 -19.02 -15.11 -65.21
N GLU A 589 -18.38 -15.85 -64.32
CA GLU A 589 -17.98 -17.24 -64.54
C GLU A 589 -18.37 -18.08 -63.32
N VAL A 590 -18.98 -19.24 -63.57
CA VAL A 590 -19.27 -20.26 -62.57
C VAL A 590 -18.41 -21.48 -62.91
N VAL A 591 -17.48 -21.84 -62.03
CA VAL A 591 -16.61 -23.02 -62.19
C VAL A 591 -16.97 -24.04 -61.13
N VAL A 592 -17.29 -25.27 -61.56
CA VAL A 592 -17.52 -26.41 -60.68
C VAL A 592 -16.39 -27.44 -60.87
N GLU A 593 -15.56 -27.62 -59.85
CA GLU A 593 -14.45 -28.56 -59.84
C GLU A 593 -14.79 -29.76 -58.95
N PHE A 594 -14.80 -30.96 -59.56
CA PHE A 594 -14.98 -32.23 -58.85
C PHE A 594 -13.61 -32.86 -58.56
N ASP A 595 -13.18 -32.85 -57.29
CA ASP A 595 -11.98 -33.55 -56.82
C ASP A 595 -12.33 -34.82 -56.03
N THR A 596 -11.33 -35.63 -55.70
CA THR A 596 -11.43 -36.91 -55.00
C THR A 596 -11.90 -36.82 -53.54
N GLY A 597 -11.77 -35.65 -52.91
CA GLY A 597 -12.14 -35.42 -51.49
C GLY A 597 -12.99 -34.17 -51.21
N GLU A 598 -13.05 -33.20 -52.12
CA GLU A 598 -13.87 -31.98 -51.98
C GLU A 598 -14.46 -31.56 -53.33
N THR A 599 -15.63 -30.94 -53.32
CA THR A 599 -16.16 -30.23 -54.50
C THR A 599 -15.99 -28.74 -54.30
N ARG A 600 -15.40 -28.06 -55.28
CA ARG A 600 -15.21 -26.61 -55.26
C ARG A 600 -16.13 -25.94 -56.27
N VAL A 601 -16.91 -24.99 -55.82
CA VAL A 601 -17.73 -24.14 -56.67
C VAL A 601 -17.24 -22.71 -56.55
N THR A 602 -16.84 -22.10 -57.66
CA THR A 602 -16.34 -20.73 -57.71
C THR A 602 -17.24 -19.88 -58.59
N VAL A 603 -17.72 -18.76 -58.06
CA VAL A 603 -18.46 -17.74 -58.82
C VAL A 603 -17.62 -16.48 -58.86
N ARG A 604 -17.29 -16.01 -60.05
CA ARG A 604 -16.41 -14.85 -60.26
C ARG A 604 -17.09 -13.83 -61.16
N ASP A 605 -17.03 -12.55 -60.80
CA ASP A 605 -17.49 -11.44 -61.65
C ASP A 605 -16.38 -10.42 -61.91
N ASN A 606 -16.58 -9.59 -62.95
CA ASN A 606 -15.69 -8.48 -63.30
C ASN A 606 -16.23 -7.10 -62.89
N GLY A 607 -17.17 -7.04 -61.95
CA GLY A 607 -17.86 -5.82 -61.55
C GLY A 607 -17.06 -4.94 -60.61
N ARG A 608 -17.77 -4.06 -59.89
CA ARG A 608 -17.14 -3.01 -59.06
C ARG A 608 -16.43 -3.51 -57.80
N GLY A 609 -16.65 -4.75 -57.36
CA GLY A 609 -16.11 -5.29 -56.11
C GLY A 609 -16.47 -4.48 -54.85
N PHE A 610 -15.99 -4.92 -53.70
CA PHE A 610 -16.22 -4.27 -52.41
C PHE A 610 -15.12 -4.62 -51.39
N ASP A 611 -15.07 -3.90 -50.27
CA ASP A 611 -14.15 -4.23 -49.17
C ASP A 611 -14.77 -5.34 -48.30
N VAL A 612 -14.04 -6.44 -48.13
CA VAL A 612 -14.46 -7.62 -47.37
C VAL A 612 -14.12 -7.40 -45.89
N PRO A 613 -15.10 -7.44 -44.96
CA PRO A 613 -14.83 -7.37 -43.53
C PRO A 613 -14.08 -8.61 -43.00
N ASP A 614 -13.23 -8.43 -41.99
CA ASP A 614 -12.42 -9.51 -41.40
C ASP A 614 -13.25 -10.56 -40.64
N MET A 615 -14.46 -10.21 -40.17
CA MET A 615 -15.33 -11.10 -39.39
C MET A 615 -16.73 -11.23 -39.97
N VAL A 616 -17.24 -12.46 -39.97
CA VAL A 616 -18.58 -12.83 -40.46
C VAL A 616 -19.71 -12.05 -39.76
N GLY A 617 -19.54 -11.74 -38.47
CA GLY A 617 -20.53 -10.98 -37.70
C GLY A 617 -20.69 -9.52 -38.16
N ASP A 618 -19.70 -8.96 -38.84
CA ASP A 618 -19.76 -7.60 -39.34
C ASP A 618 -20.47 -7.52 -40.71
N LEU A 619 -20.53 -8.63 -41.47
CA LEU A 619 -21.37 -8.73 -42.69
C LEU A 619 -22.85 -8.53 -42.38
N LEU A 620 -23.31 -9.01 -41.22
CA LEU A 620 -24.69 -8.82 -40.73
C LEU A 620 -24.96 -7.36 -40.33
N LYS A 621 -23.98 -6.69 -39.68
CA LYS A 621 -24.09 -5.27 -39.28
C LYS A 621 -24.09 -4.32 -40.48
N GLU A 622 -23.35 -4.66 -41.54
CA GLU A 622 -23.33 -3.89 -42.79
C GLU A 622 -24.54 -4.17 -43.70
N GLY A 623 -25.53 -4.95 -43.25
CA GLY A 623 -26.74 -5.24 -44.01
C GLY A 623 -26.53 -6.20 -45.19
N ARG A 624 -25.41 -6.91 -45.27
CA ARG A 624 -25.07 -7.86 -46.35
C ARG A 624 -25.62 -9.26 -46.05
N MET A 625 -26.92 -9.33 -45.80
CA MET A 625 -27.62 -10.55 -45.37
C MET A 625 -27.47 -11.73 -46.34
N GLY A 626 -27.36 -11.47 -47.65
CA GLY A 626 -27.17 -12.52 -48.66
C GLY A 626 -25.86 -13.30 -48.50
N LEU A 627 -24.76 -12.60 -48.18
CA LEU A 627 -23.45 -13.22 -47.96
C LEU A 627 -23.42 -14.04 -46.66
N ALA A 628 -23.98 -13.48 -45.58
CA ALA A 628 -24.10 -14.18 -44.30
C ALA A 628 -24.92 -15.47 -44.43
N GLY A 629 -26.05 -15.41 -45.14
CA GLY A 629 -26.89 -16.58 -45.40
C GLY A 629 -26.22 -17.64 -46.28
N MET A 630 -25.33 -17.26 -47.22
CA MET A 630 -24.55 -18.25 -47.98
C MET A 630 -23.54 -18.98 -47.08
N GLN A 631 -22.88 -18.26 -46.18
CA GLN A 631 -21.89 -18.82 -45.27
C GLN A 631 -22.51 -19.74 -44.21
N GLU A 632 -23.68 -19.38 -43.69
CA GLU A 632 -24.45 -20.26 -42.78
C GLU A 632 -24.87 -21.56 -43.46
N ARG A 633 -25.37 -21.49 -44.70
CA ARG A 633 -25.81 -22.68 -45.45
C ARG A 633 -24.67 -23.65 -45.74
N ILE A 634 -23.48 -23.18 -46.09
CA ILE A 634 -22.35 -24.08 -46.33
C ILE A 634 -21.82 -24.70 -45.02
N GLN A 635 -21.90 -23.97 -43.91
CA GLN A 635 -21.53 -24.51 -42.60
C GLN A 635 -22.44 -25.66 -42.17
N LEU A 636 -23.71 -25.68 -42.58
CA LEU A 636 -24.60 -26.82 -42.36
C LEU A 636 -24.11 -28.11 -43.04
N LEU A 637 -23.30 -27.97 -44.10
CA LEU A 637 -22.68 -29.10 -44.80
C LEU A 637 -21.23 -29.37 -44.35
N ASN A 638 -20.78 -28.77 -43.23
CA ASN A 638 -19.36 -28.78 -42.82
C ASN A 638 -18.40 -28.27 -43.91
N GLY A 639 -18.90 -27.45 -44.83
CA GLY A 639 -18.09 -26.84 -45.88
C GLY A 639 -17.58 -25.46 -45.49
N THR A 640 -16.77 -24.88 -46.37
CA THR A 640 -16.19 -23.54 -46.19
C THR A 640 -16.57 -22.64 -47.35
N LEU A 641 -16.72 -21.35 -47.07
CA LEU A 641 -16.94 -20.31 -48.07
C LEU A 641 -15.92 -19.21 -47.83
N SER A 642 -15.20 -18.82 -48.89
CA SER A 642 -14.26 -17.70 -48.91
C SER A 642 -14.71 -16.66 -49.92
N ILE A 643 -14.56 -15.39 -49.54
CA ILE A 643 -14.92 -14.24 -50.38
C ILE A 643 -13.66 -13.43 -50.61
N GLU A 644 -13.31 -13.23 -51.87
CA GLU A 644 -12.24 -12.34 -52.29
C GLU A 644 -12.86 -11.22 -53.12
N SER A 645 -12.80 -9.98 -52.63
CA SER A 645 -13.32 -8.82 -53.35
C SER A 645 -12.42 -7.62 -53.10
N GLN A 646 -12.24 -6.80 -54.13
CA GLN A 646 -11.53 -5.53 -54.04
C GLN A 646 -12.22 -4.52 -54.95
N ARG A 647 -12.37 -3.27 -54.48
CA ARG A 647 -12.97 -2.21 -55.30
C ARG A 647 -12.25 -2.09 -56.65
N GLY A 648 -13.03 -2.15 -57.73
CA GLY A 648 -12.59 -2.08 -59.12
C GLY A 648 -12.05 -3.40 -59.72
N ARG A 649 -12.06 -4.52 -58.98
CA ARG A 649 -11.52 -5.82 -59.45
C ARG A 649 -12.52 -6.97 -59.47
N GLY A 650 -13.80 -6.70 -59.23
CA GLY A 650 -14.85 -7.72 -59.14
C GLY A 650 -14.84 -8.49 -57.82
N THR A 651 -15.64 -9.56 -57.76
CA THR A 651 -15.73 -10.45 -56.60
C THR A 651 -15.57 -11.90 -57.04
N THR A 652 -14.90 -12.68 -56.19
CA THR A 652 -14.80 -14.14 -56.29
C THR A 652 -15.35 -14.75 -55.02
N ILE A 653 -16.34 -15.62 -55.15
CA ILE A 653 -16.88 -16.43 -54.06
C ILE A 653 -16.49 -17.87 -54.34
N THR A 654 -15.76 -18.49 -53.41
CA THR A 654 -15.35 -19.89 -53.52
C THR A 654 -15.98 -20.68 -52.38
N VAL A 655 -16.65 -21.76 -52.74
CA VAL A 655 -17.36 -22.67 -51.85
C VAL A 655 -16.67 -24.02 -51.94
N ARG A 656 -16.36 -24.63 -50.79
CA ARG A 656 -15.86 -26.00 -50.70
C ARG A 656 -16.84 -26.82 -49.90
N ALA A 657 -17.45 -27.80 -50.54
CA ALA A 657 -18.31 -28.77 -49.87
C ALA A 657 -17.54 -30.10 -49.72
N PRO A 658 -17.47 -30.67 -48.51
CA PRO A 658 -16.95 -32.02 -48.33
C PRO A 658 -17.89 -33.02 -49.02
N LEU A 659 -17.29 -34.08 -49.56
CA LEU A 659 -18.01 -35.17 -50.24
C LEU A 659 -18.74 -36.10 -49.26
#